data_AF-A0A4R4F8V3-F1
#
_entry.id   AF-A0A4R4F8V3-F1
#
_cell.length_a   1.000
_cell.length_b   1.000
_cell.length_c   1.000
_cell.angle_alpha   90.00
_cell.angle_beta   90.00
_cell.angle_gamma   90.00
#
_symmetry.space_group_name_H-M   'P 1'
#
loop_
_entity.id
_entity.type
_entity.pdbx_description
1 polymer ?
#
loop_
_entity_poly.entity_id
_entity_poly.type
_entity_poly.pdbx_seq_one_letter_code
_entity_poly.pdbx_strand_id
1 'polypeptide(L)'
;MSKNYRILLIIAFAIVSSGCSSLPFGDNSNTQQTSREEITTIGLQNDRYAYGHGFGETRERALQAARDELAEMILVNVRTETRQDLREAEDQEITSEFVASSFSWSNVELENLQVDFEQRNRNDGTWYVRLRIERSGVTALTQKARRKAPSLNAVYYIEQADSTQPAQRLARAIDGYNIAHRDGVLAESFITQNGSQATFETYFAEVSEASVRALKALPIVHEDGKQIAIALIHESTATPQQLAKIYLRVNGQETELSTDSRGMTAWLPISNLGNSFSLVARRGDITISGSRIERFQEVDRYTTQAVTNAEEALVYFYLDPVDANVRIGSESLGSPQTHPLESGRLYGLTIRSERYRDRNETLNIPRGAAFAYVNAELEARQYGSLALAVENREGVFEIRRDSDNWIQSRGNTYDRELAEAGSYAIRVGRRGEKGFDPDFQIQQDLIELQNEQRYSRVYEAPAYREPYSYGWRVALYTLRGNGEPSSTYRIPMSSNLREGTDGHYQEFQEAAYGGNIDYWGSSDDFVINVQRYFDTLNFTVQGSAGRRTHAFDVYQVDRGSFINYWDLETVELDTAHISIGAGFWKSFYSDRVITSLTINQAYDFSSWDLAETIEIDGDFSSDTRTYISGSDSSRNSYLYAEANAHFNLGGFGFTASVIVPAEQMEPIIQLGFAFSFFDSGYRRPAMVDVSR
;
A
#
# COMPACT_ATOMS: atom_id res chain seq x y z
N MET A 1 -45.91 -45.54 -33.30
CA MET A 1 -45.75 -46.55 -32.22
C MET A 1 -45.65 -45.77 -30.91
N SER A 2 -46.78 -45.56 -30.25
CA SER A 2 -47.30 -46.35 -29.11
C SER A 2 -46.50 -46.05 -27.82
N LYS A 3 -47.06 -45.20 -26.95
CA LYS A 3 -47.80 -45.57 -25.72
C LYS A 3 -46.90 -46.31 -24.71
N ASN A 4 -46.55 -45.61 -23.63
CA ASN A 4 -47.13 -45.75 -22.27
C ASN A 4 -46.77 -47.10 -21.62
N TYR A 5 -46.16 -47.18 -20.44
CA TYR A 5 -46.66 -46.75 -19.13
C TYR A 5 -45.44 -46.71 -18.17
N ARG A 6 -45.25 -45.65 -17.34
CA ARG A 6 -45.66 -45.59 -15.91
C ARG A 6 -44.95 -46.68 -15.07
N ILE A 7 -44.16 -46.39 -14.03
CA ILE A 7 -44.62 -45.81 -12.76
C ILE A 7 -43.43 -45.73 -11.75
N LEU A 8 -43.43 -44.66 -10.93
CA LEU A 8 -42.81 -44.47 -9.59
C LEU A 8 -41.25 -44.47 -9.53
N LEU A 9 -40.55 -43.63 -8.75
CA LEU A 9 -40.84 -43.20 -7.38
C LEU A 9 -39.90 -42.00 -6.99
N ILE A 10 -40.52 -40.85 -6.68
CA ILE A 10 -40.30 -39.96 -5.51
C ILE A 10 -38.97 -39.15 -5.33
N ILE A 11 -39.20 -37.84 -5.12
CA ILE A 11 -38.52 -36.81 -4.29
C ILE A 11 -37.92 -35.66 -5.10
N ALA A 12 -38.81 -34.76 -5.55
CA ALA A 12 -38.51 -33.32 -5.74
C ALA A 12 -39.84 -32.59 -6.01
N PHE A 13 -40.57 -32.22 -4.95
CA PHE A 13 -41.64 -31.22 -5.06
C PHE A 13 -41.81 -30.54 -3.70
N ALA A 14 -40.91 -29.59 -3.42
CA ALA A 14 -41.03 -28.65 -2.31
C ALA A 14 -41.52 -27.30 -2.84
N ILE A 15 -42.85 -27.21 -2.95
CA ILE A 15 -43.69 -26.07 -2.55
C ILE A 15 -43.45 -24.74 -3.29
N VAL A 16 -44.15 -24.60 -4.42
CA VAL A 16 -44.92 -23.40 -4.77
C VAL A 16 -46.35 -23.84 -5.12
N SER A 17 -47.34 -23.15 -4.54
CA SER A 17 -48.79 -23.14 -4.86
C SER A 17 -49.57 -24.45 -4.63
N SER A 18 -50.68 -24.48 -3.87
CA SER A 18 -51.96 -23.81 -4.15
C SER A 18 -52.92 -23.99 -2.97
N GLY A 19 -53.92 -23.11 -2.82
CA GLY A 19 -54.90 -23.17 -1.73
C GLY A 19 -55.98 -24.28 -1.84
N CYS A 20 -56.77 -24.31 -0.76
CA CYS A 20 -58.07 -24.96 -0.51
C CYS A 20 -58.13 -26.37 0.12
N SER A 21 -59.06 -26.42 1.09
CA SER A 21 -59.81 -27.53 1.72
C SER A 21 -59.16 -28.43 2.79
N SER A 22 -59.59 -28.15 4.03
CA SER A 22 -60.14 -29.05 5.07
C SER A 22 -59.35 -30.28 5.55
N LEU A 23 -59.07 -30.29 6.88
CA LEU A 23 -59.33 -31.33 7.91
C LEU A 23 -59.38 -32.84 7.50
N PRO A 24 -59.05 -33.85 8.36
CA PRO A 24 -58.65 -33.81 9.79
C PRO A 24 -57.64 -34.92 10.28
N PHE A 25 -57.34 -34.89 11.59
CA PHE A 25 -56.96 -35.97 12.54
C PHE A 25 -55.60 -36.73 12.40
N GLY A 26 -54.84 -36.76 13.50
CA GLY A 26 -53.95 -37.89 13.82
C GLY A 26 -52.67 -37.60 14.63
N ASP A 27 -52.82 -37.29 15.92
CA ASP A 27 -51.97 -37.69 17.05
C ASP A 27 -50.45 -37.38 17.15
N ASN A 28 -50.16 -36.65 18.25
CA ASN A 28 -49.06 -36.82 19.21
C ASN A 28 -47.67 -36.23 18.90
N SER A 29 -47.49 -34.95 19.27
CA SER A 29 -46.44 -34.59 20.24
C SER A 29 -46.80 -33.31 21.00
N ASN A 30 -46.90 -33.47 22.32
CA ASN A 30 -47.27 -32.47 23.31
C ASN A 30 -46.37 -31.22 23.28
N THR A 31 -46.94 -30.08 22.89
CA THR A 31 -46.62 -28.78 23.48
C THR A 31 -47.95 -28.11 23.81
N GLN A 32 -48.14 -27.81 25.09
CA GLN A 32 -49.40 -27.45 25.73
C GLN A 32 -50.07 -26.21 25.07
N GLN A 33 -51.04 -26.46 24.19
CA GLN A 33 -52.23 -25.61 24.10
C GLN A 33 -53.09 -25.89 25.34
N THR A 34 -52.95 -25.07 26.37
CA THR A 34 -53.94 -25.01 27.45
C THR A 34 -54.62 -23.66 27.45
N SER A 35 -55.92 -23.73 27.11
CA SER A 35 -57.04 -22.86 27.48
C SER A 35 -57.05 -21.39 27.05
N ARG A 36 -57.50 -21.12 25.82
CA ARG A 36 -58.07 -19.83 25.39
C ARG A 36 -59.52 -19.91 24.88
N GLU A 37 -60.13 -21.11 24.84
CA GLU A 37 -61.45 -21.35 24.24
C GLU A 37 -62.64 -21.50 25.22
N GLU A 38 -62.44 -21.40 26.54
CA GLU A 38 -63.55 -21.42 27.52
C GLU A 38 -63.81 -20.05 28.16
N ILE A 39 -64.24 -19.08 27.36
CA ILE A 39 -65.06 -17.97 27.84
C ILE A 39 -66.41 -18.06 27.11
N THR A 40 -67.19 -19.06 27.51
CA THR A 40 -68.54 -19.35 27.04
C THR A 40 -69.54 -18.37 27.66
N THR A 41 -69.51 -17.10 27.24
CA THR A 41 -70.65 -16.16 27.15
C THR A 41 -70.21 -14.81 26.56
N ILE A 42 -69.65 -14.82 25.35
CA ILE A 42 -69.52 -13.58 24.57
C ILE A 42 -70.92 -13.26 24.04
N GLY A 43 -71.69 -12.45 24.78
CA GLY A 43 -73.00 -11.97 24.32
C GLY A 43 -72.91 -11.35 22.91
N LEU A 44 -73.98 -11.51 22.12
CA LEU A 44 -74.13 -10.97 20.75
C LEU A 44 -73.44 -9.60 20.62
N GLN A 45 -72.35 -9.57 19.86
CA GLN A 45 -71.68 -8.31 19.53
C GLN A 45 -72.68 -7.45 18.77
N ASN A 46 -72.99 -6.28 19.32
CA ASN A 46 -73.91 -5.35 18.68
C ASN A 46 -73.12 -4.52 17.66
N ASP A 47 -73.58 -4.49 16.41
CA ASP A 47 -72.95 -3.75 15.32
C ASP A 47 -72.73 -2.26 15.64
N ARG A 48 -73.44 -1.69 16.61
CA ARG A 48 -73.25 -0.32 17.10
C ARG A 48 -71.90 -0.07 17.79
N TYR A 49 -71.27 -1.09 18.37
CA TYR A 49 -70.05 -0.95 19.16
C TYR A 49 -68.86 -1.64 18.50
N ALA A 50 -67.67 -1.12 18.75
CA ALA A 50 -66.43 -1.83 18.55
C ALA A 50 -65.91 -2.30 19.90
N TYR A 51 -65.22 -3.45 19.91
CA TYR A 51 -64.80 -4.12 21.12
C TYR A 51 -63.29 -4.34 21.10
N GLY A 52 -62.67 -4.17 22.27
CA GLY A 52 -61.30 -4.61 22.55
C GLY A 52 -61.31 -5.73 23.56
N HIS A 53 -60.43 -6.69 23.40
CA HIS A 53 -60.36 -7.92 24.14
C HIS A 53 -58.94 -8.11 24.69
N GLY A 54 -58.82 -8.19 26.01
CA GLY A 54 -57.52 -8.32 26.65
C GLY A 54 -57.50 -9.47 27.64
N PHE A 55 -56.36 -10.17 27.66
CA PHE A 55 -56.08 -11.26 28.58
C PHE A 55 -54.82 -10.93 29.39
N GLY A 56 -54.82 -11.22 30.68
CA GLY A 56 -53.66 -10.94 31.53
C GLY A 56 -53.70 -11.66 32.88
N GLU A 57 -52.53 -11.80 33.51
CA GLU A 57 -52.40 -12.43 34.84
C GLU A 57 -53.13 -11.62 35.94
N THR A 58 -53.27 -10.31 35.75
CA THR A 58 -54.03 -9.40 36.61
C THR A 58 -55.12 -8.71 35.82
N ARG A 59 -56.14 -8.21 36.53
CA ARG A 59 -57.23 -7.43 35.94
C ARG A 59 -56.68 -6.21 35.19
N GLU A 60 -55.68 -5.55 35.75
CA GLU A 60 -55.05 -4.36 35.19
C GLU A 60 -54.30 -4.68 33.89
N ARG A 61 -53.59 -5.81 33.83
CA ARG A 61 -52.92 -6.25 32.60
C ARG A 61 -53.91 -6.65 31.51
N ALA A 62 -54.99 -7.35 31.87
CA ALA A 62 -56.05 -7.71 30.93
C ALA A 62 -56.76 -6.46 30.40
N LEU A 63 -57.01 -5.48 31.27
CA LEU A 63 -57.61 -4.20 30.89
C LEU A 63 -56.69 -3.38 29.97
N GLN A 64 -55.38 -3.34 30.26
CA GLN A 64 -54.41 -2.69 29.37
C GLN A 64 -54.34 -3.38 28.01
N ALA A 65 -54.28 -4.72 27.97
CA ALA A 65 -54.28 -5.46 26.70
C ALA A 65 -55.55 -5.23 25.87
N ALA A 66 -56.71 -5.04 26.51
CA ALA A 66 -57.96 -4.71 25.81
C ALA A 66 -57.94 -3.28 25.23
N ARG A 67 -57.27 -2.34 25.90
CA ARG A 67 -57.03 -0.98 25.39
C ARG A 67 -56.07 -1.01 24.21
N ASP A 68 -55.00 -1.78 24.32
CA ASP A 68 -53.98 -1.95 23.29
C ASP A 68 -54.58 -2.47 21.97
N GLU A 69 -55.51 -3.43 22.02
CA GLU A 69 -56.20 -3.93 20.82
C GLU A 69 -57.12 -2.86 20.18
N LEU A 70 -57.85 -2.07 20.99
CA LEU A 70 -58.65 -0.95 20.47
C LEU A 70 -57.77 0.15 19.87
N ALA A 71 -56.65 0.46 20.50
CA ALA A 71 -55.65 1.37 19.99
C ALA A 71 -55.09 0.87 18.65
N GLU A 72 -54.74 -0.42 18.55
CA GLU A 72 -54.26 -1.03 17.31
C GLU A 72 -55.29 -0.94 16.18
N MET A 73 -56.58 -1.21 16.46
CA MET A 73 -57.65 -1.07 15.47
C MET A 73 -57.79 0.38 14.95
N ILE A 74 -57.67 1.38 15.82
CA ILE A 74 -57.66 2.80 15.40
C ILE A 74 -56.44 3.07 14.53
N LEU A 75 -55.25 2.58 14.92
CA LEU A 75 -54.00 2.79 14.19
C LEU A 75 -53.97 2.11 12.82
N VAL A 76 -54.51 0.91 12.67
CA VAL A 76 -54.60 0.21 11.37
C VAL A 76 -55.42 1.03 10.37
N ASN A 77 -56.52 1.64 10.82
CA ASN A 77 -57.36 2.51 9.99
C ASN A 77 -56.71 3.86 9.66
N VAL A 78 -55.76 4.32 10.47
CA VAL A 78 -54.91 5.48 10.16
C VAL A 78 -53.85 5.06 9.14
N ARG A 79 -53.05 4.02 9.43
CA ARG A 79 -51.95 3.53 8.55
C ARG A 79 -52.39 3.23 7.12
N THR A 80 -53.55 2.62 6.94
CA THR A 80 -54.03 2.18 5.62
C THR A 80 -54.33 3.37 4.70
N GLU A 81 -54.77 4.50 5.26
CA GLU A 81 -55.08 5.72 4.50
C GLU A 81 -53.94 6.75 4.51
N THR A 82 -53.19 6.89 5.61
CA THR A 82 -52.04 7.83 5.67
C THR A 82 -50.92 7.41 4.71
N ARG A 83 -50.79 6.10 4.39
CA ARG A 83 -49.93 5.62 3.29
C ARG A 83 -50.34 6.14 1.90
N GLN A 84 -51.57 6.59 1.74
CA GLN A 84 -52.11 7.12 0.50
C GLN A 84 -51.83 8.63 0.40
N ASP A 85 -52.00 9.38 1.50
CA ASP A 85 -51.72 10.82 1.56
C ASP A 85 -50.21 11.15 1.64
N LEU A 86 -49.40 10.32 2.32
CA LEU A 86 -47.94 10.49 2.40
C LEU A 86 -47.19 10.10 1.12
N ARG A 87 -47.86 9.50 0.12
CA ARG A 87 -47.27 9.33 -1.22
C ARG A 87 -47.26 10.62 -2.03
N GLU A 88 -48.05 11.61 -1.64
CA GLU A 88 -48.12 12.92 -2.31
C GLU A 88 -47.17 13.95 -1.70
N ALA A 89 -46.57 13.67 -0.54
CA ALA A 89 -45.51 14.46 0.09
C ALA A 89 -44.24 13.61 0.19
N GLU A 90 -43.20 13.95 -0.57
CA GLU A 90 -41.96 13.16 -0.78
C GLU A 90 -41.37 12.46 0.47
N ASP A 91 -40.88 11.23 0.24
CA ASP A 91 -39.88 10.45 1.01
C ASP A 91 -39.96 10.45 2.54
N GLN A 92 -41.13 10.17 3.12
CA GLN A 92 -41.24 9.84 4.55
C GLN A 92 -41.83 8.45 4.77
N GLU A 93 -40.99 7.47 5.11
CA GLU A 93 -41.44 6.15 5.58
C GLU A 93 -42.09 6.25 6.96
N ILE A 94 -43.21 5.55 7.13
CA ILE A 94 -43.87 5.41 8.43
C ILE A 94 -43.09 4.36 9.25
N THR A 95 -42.31 4.79 10.24
CA THR A 95 -41.45 3.91 11.05
C THR A 95 -42.23 3.09 12.10
N SER A 96 -41.63 2.02 12.60
CA SER A 96 -42.16 1.19 13.71
C SER A 96 -42.31 1.98 15.02
N GLU A 97 -41.57 3.07 15.21
CA GLU A 97 -41.66 3.92 16.40
C GLU A 97 -42.76 4.99 16.30
N PHE A 98 -43.16 5.43 15.10
CA PHE A 98 -44.37 6.24 14.86
C PHE A 98 -45.64 5.51 15.33
N VAL A 99 -45.63 4.18 15.22
CA VAL A 99 -46.66 3.32 15.79
C VAL A 99 -46.69 3.46 17.30
N ALA A 100 -45.54 3.46 17.98
CA ALA A 100 -45.47 3.50 19.44
C ALA A 100 -45.95 4.83 20.03
N SER A 101 -45.62 5.97 19.41
CA SER A 101 -46.10 7.29 19.85
C SER A 101 -47.60 7.46 19.62
N SER A 102 -48.10 7.05 18.45
CA SER A 102 -49.54 7.05 18.12
C SER A 102 -50.33 6.05 18.99
N PHE A 103 -49.69 4.96 19.42
CA PHE A 103 -50.23 3.95 20.33
C PHE A 103 -50.32 4.47 21.77
N SER A 104 -49.29 5.17 22.26
CA SER A 104 -49.32 5.82 23.59
C SER A 104 -50.44 6.86 23.68
N TRP A 105 -50.61 7.70 22.65
CA TRP A 105 -51.72 8.67 22.61
C TRP A 105 -53.09 7.98 22.56
N SER A 106 -53.24 6.97 21.70
CA SER A 106 -54.50 6.22 21.59
C SER A 106 -54.88 5.61 22.94
N ASN A 107 -53.90 5.07 23.67
CA ASN A 107 -54.12 4.51 25.00
C ASN A 107 -54.59 5.54 26.05
N VAL A 108 -54.11 6.79 26.01
CA VAL A 108 -54.56 7.87 26.91
C VAL A 108 -56.01 8.27 26.64
N GLU A 109 -56.41 8.41 25.38
CA GLU A 109 -57.80 8.76 25.02
C GLU A 109 -58.78 7.61 25.32
N LEU A 110 -58.27 6.37 25.42
CA LEU A 110 -59.02 5.17 25.75
C LEU A 110 -59.00 4.84 27.27
N GLU A 111 -58.35 5.67 28.10
CA GLU A 111 -58.20 5.42 29.54
C GLU A 111 -59.56 5.36 30.28
N ASN A 112 -60.54 6.14 29.85
CA ASN A 112 -61.86 6.22 30.48
C ASN A 112 -62.95 5.35 29.82
N LEU A 113 -62.58 4.32 29.05
CA LEU A 113 -63.55 3.43 28.43
C LEU A 113 -64.28 2.54 29.44
N GLN A 114 -65.57 2.31 29.18
CA GLN A 114 -66.39 1.41 29.99
C GLN A 114 -65.99 -0.05 29.74
N VAL A 115 -65.74 -0.77 30.84
CA VAL A 115 -65.66 -2.24 30.82
C VAL A 115 -67.06 -2.78 30.55
N ASP A 116 -67.22 -3.44 29.40
CA ASP A 116 -68.47 -4.08 29.02
C ASP A 116 -68.61 -5.45 29.67
N PHE A 117 -67.49 -6.16 29.83
CA PHE A 117 -67.45 -7.48 30.45
C PHE A 117 -66.06 -7.74 31.04
N GLU A 118 -65.99 -8.34 32.22
CA GLU A 118 -64.74 -8.86 32.79
C GLU A 118 -64.99 -10.20 33.49
N GLN A 119 -64.08 -11.15 33.32
CA GLN A 119 -64.18 -12.47 33.92
C GLN A 119 -62.80 -13.00 34.25
N ARG A 120 -62.65 -13.59 35.45
CA ARG A 120 -61.47 -14.38 35.80
C ARG A 120 -61.71 -15.83 35.41
N ASN A 121 -60.87 -16.37 34.53
CA ASN A 121 -60.85 -17.77 34.18
C ASN A 121 -60.55 -18.61 35.44
N ARG A 122 -61.40 -19.59 35.73
CA ARG A 122 -61.32 -20.40 36.95
C ARG A 122 -60.22 -21.46 36.88
N ASN A 123 -59.76 -21.81 35.68
CA ASN A 123 -58.84 -22.93 35.46
C ASN A 123 -57.36 -22.52 35.56
N ASP A 124 -57.01 -21.34 35.05
CA ASP A 124 -55.63 -20.82 35.02
C ASP A 124 -55.47 -19.48 35.78
N GLY A 125 -56.56 -18.95 36.33
CA GLY A 125 -56.57 -17.72 37.11
C GLY A 125 -56.40 -16.42 36.29
N THR A 126 -56.33 -16.52 34.96
CA THR A 126 -56.17 -15.36 34.06
C THR A 126 -57.41 -14.49 34.02
N TRP A 127 -57.23 -13.19 33.89
CA TRP A 127 -58.31 -12.23 33.68
C TRP A 127 -58.55 -12.02 32.19
N TYR A 128 -59.82 -11.93 31.83
CA TYR A 128 -60.31 -11.43 30.56
C TYR A 128 -61.10 -10.15 30.78
N VAL A 129 -60.82 -9.14 29.98
CA VAL A 129 -61.54 -7.86 29.98
C VAL A 129 -61.96 -7.54 28.55
N ARG A 130 -63.22 -7.16 28.37
CA ARG A 130 -63.77 -6.62 27.14
C ARG A 130 -64.17 -5.17 27.35
N LEU A 131 -63.54 -4.29 26.59
CA LEU A 131 -63.92 -2.88 26.50
C LEU A 131 -64.89 -2.70 25.34
N ARG A 132 -65.83 -1.77 25.49
CA ARG A 132 -66.67 -1.32 24.36
C ARG A 132 -66.52 0.17 24.14
N ILE A 133 -66.60 0.55 22.87
CA ILE A 133 -66.70 1.93 22.43
C ILE A 133 -67.74 2.00 21.31
N GLU A 134 -68.55 3.05 21.26
CA GLU A 134 -69.45 3.22 20.12
C GLU A 134 -68.64 3.34 18.82
N ARG A 135 -69.11 2.76 17.71
CA ARG A 135 -68.43 2.89 16.42
C ARG A 135 -68.29 4.36 15.98
N SER A 136 -69.27 5.21 16.31
CA SER A 136 -69.18 6.67 16.15
C SER A 136 -67.98 7.26 16.90
N GLY A 137 -67.72 6.77 18.11
CA GLY A 137 -66.54 7.12 18.91
C GLY A 137 -65.23 6.64 18.28
N VAL A 138 -65.19 5.41 17.74
CA VAL A 138 -64.02 4.90 16.98
C VAL A 138 -63.75 5.75 15.75
N THR A 139 -64.78 6.09 14.98
CA THR A 139 -64.64 6.96 13.80
C THR A 139 -64.15 8.35 14.18
N ALA A 140 -64.69 8.93 15.26
CA ALA A 140 -64.26 10.23 15.77
C ALA A 140 -62.79 10.22 16.25
N LEU A 141 -62.39 9.18 17.00
CA LEU A 141 -61.00 8.98 17.42
C LEU A 141 -60.07 8.74 16.24
N THR A 142 -60.51 7.98 15.24
CA THR A 142 -59.76 7.74 13.99
C THR A 142 -59.56 9.05 13.22
N GLN A 143 -60.60 9.88 13.07
CA GLN A 143 -60.49 11.20 12.45
C GLN A 143 -59.60 12.17 13.26
N LYS A 144 -59.66 12.13 14.60
CA LYS A 144 -58.78 12.90 15.47
C LYS A 144 -57.32 12.44 15.33
N ALA A 145 -57.08 11.13 15.30
CA ALA A 145 -55.77 10.52 15.10
C ALA A 145 -55.16 10.92 13.75
N ARG A 146 -55.96 10.88 12.68
CA ARG A 146 -55.56 11.30 11.32
C ARG A 146 -55.06 12.75 11.29
N ARG A 147 -55.78 13.66 11.94
CA ARG A 147 -55.39 15.08 12.01
C ARG A 147 -54.12 15.31 12.83
N LYS A 148 -53.86 14.49 13.85
CA LYS A 148 -52.66 14.61 14.71
C LYS A 148 -51.41 13.95 14.12
N ALA A 149 -51.58 12.84 13.39
CA ALA A 149 -50.49 11.99 12.92
C ALA A 149 -49.36 12.76 12.20
N PRO A 150 -49.64 13.69 11.25
CA PRO A 150 -48.59 14.48 10.60
C PRO A 150 -47.77 15.34 11.57
N SER A 151 -48.41 15.91 12.60
CA SER A 151 -47.74 16.73 13.61
C SER A 151 -46.87 15.88 14.55
N LEU A 152 -47.35 14.70 14.95
CA LEU A 152 -46.57 13.73 15.73
C LEU A 152 -45.33 13.25 14.96
N ASN A 153 -45.48 13.04 13.65
CA ASN A 153 -44.36 12.66 12.79
C ASN A 153 -43.27 13.76 12.76
N ALA A 154 -43.68 15.03 12.67
CA ALA A 154 -42.75 16.15 12.75
C ALA A 154 -42.02 16.21 14.10
N VAL A 155 -42.72 15.98 15.22
CA VAL A 155 -42.10 15.87 16.56
C VAL A 155 -41.05 14.77 16.58
N TYR A 156 -41.38 13.58 16.07
CA TYR A 156 -40.45 12.46 16.02
C TYR A 156 -39.16 12.81 15.26
N TYR A 157 -39.28 13.40 14.08
CA TYR A 157 -38.09 13.82 13.32
C TYR A 157 -37.27 14.89 14.04
N ILE A 158 -37.88 15.75 14.85
CA ILE A 158 -37.13 16.70 15.70
C ILE A 158 -36.38 15.95 16.81
N GLU A 159 -37.02 14.97 17.45
CA GLU A 159 -36.42 14.17 18.53
C GLU A 159 -35.29 13.25 18.02
N GLN A 160 -35.38 12.77 16.77
CA GLN A 160 -34.31 12.01 16.12
C GLN A 160 -33.13 12.85 15.63
N ALA A 161 -33.35 14.14 15.35
CA ALA A 161 -32.27 14.99 14.87
C ALA A 161 -31.28 15.27 16.01
N ASP A 162 -29.99 15.10 15.72
CA ASP A 162 -28.91 15.37 16.68
C ASP A 162 -29.08 16.75 17.32
N SER A 163 -28.84 16.83 18.62
CA SER A 163 -28.95 18.09 19.37
C SER A 163 -27.98 19.16 18.88
N THR A 164 -26.90 18.75 18.19
CA THR A 164 -25.89 19.61 17.56
C THR A 164 -26.30 20.10 16.16
N GLN A 165 -27.49 19.75 15.67
CA GLN A 165 -28.08 20.22 14.41
C GLN A 165 -29.32 21.12 14.62
N PRO A 166 -29.23 22.23 15.38
CA PRO A 166 -30.35 23.11 15.66
C PRO A 166 -31.04 23.69 14.41
N ALA A 167 -30.33 23.93 13.30
CA ALA A 167 -30.97 24.47 12.09
C ALA A 167 -31.98 23.48 11.47
N GLN A 168 -31.63 22.19 11.46
CA GLN A 168 -32.52 21.13 10.98
C GLN A 168 -33.73 20.98 11.92
N ARG A 169 -33.49 21.03 13.24
CA ARG A 169 -34.55 20.99 14.26
C ARG A 169 -35.51 22.18 14.13
N LEU A 170 -34.97 23.38 13.88
CA LEU A 170 -35.76 24.58 13.63
C LEU A 170 -36.64 24.45 12.39
N ALA A 171 -36.07 24.02 11.25
CA ALA A 171 -36.84 23.83 10.02
C ALA A 171 -38.00 22.84 10.23
N ARG A 172 -37.71 21.69 10.85
CA ARG A 172 -38.71 20.67 11.19
C ARG A 172 -39.77 21.18 12.18
N ALA A 173 -39.39 22.01 13.15
CA ALA A 173 -40.34 22.61 14.09
C ALA A 173 -41.29 23.60 13.41
N ILE A 174 -40.81 24.38 12.45
CA ILE A 174 -41.63 25.31 11.66
C ILE A 174 -42.61 24.54 10.78
N ASP A 175 -42.14 23.51 10.08
CA ASP A 175 -42.98 22.68 9.23
C ASP A 175 -44.04 21.94 10.07
N GLY A 176 -43.63 21.37 11.20
CA GLY A 176 -44.52 20.74 12.18
C GLY A 176 -45.59 21.69 12.72
N TYR A 177 -45.22 22.94 13.04
CA TYR A 177 -46.17 23.97 13.46
C TYR A 177 -47.18 24.30 12.34
N ASN A 178 -46.72 24.49 11.11
CA ASN A 178 -47.58 24.80 9.97
C ASN A 178 -48.57 23.66 9.69
N ILE A 179 -48.11 22.40 9.80
CA ILE A 179 -48.95 21.20 9.70
C ILE A 179 -50.00 21.18 10.81
N ALA A 180 -49.59 21.40 12.06
CA ALA A 180 -50.50 21.42 13.21
C ALA A 180 -51.55 22.53 13.11
N HIS A 181 -51.18 23.69 12.57
CA HIS A 181 -52.08 24.79 12.29
C HIS A 181 -53.08 24.45 11.17
N ARG A 182 -52.60 23.92 10.03
CA ARG A 182 -53.43 23.48 8.89
C ARG A 182 -54.47 22.44 9.33
N ASP A 183 -54.06 21.50 10.17
CA ASP A 183 -54.90 20.36 10.59
C ASP A 183 -55.76 20.69 11.82
N GLY A 184 -55.61 21.90 12.40
CA GLY A 184 -56.40 22.38 13.53
C GLY A 184 -56.12 21.69 14.86
N VAL A 185 -54.87 21.25 15.07
CA VAL A 185 -54.46 20.44 16.24
C VAL A 185 -53.46 21.14 17.17
N LEU A 186 -53.16 22.42 16.98
CA LEU A 186 -52.18 23.16 17.80
C LEU A 186 -52.38 23.04 19.32
N ALA A 187 -53.63 23.17 19.80
CA ALA A 187 -53.97 23.11 21.22
C ALA A 187 -54.06 21.68 21.78
N GLU A 188 -53.92 20.66 20.94
CA GLU A 188 -54.01 19.28 21.37
C GLU A 188 -52.73 18.84 22.10
N SER A 189 -52.90 18.10 23.19
CA SER A 189 -51.77 17.55 23.95
C SER A 189 -51.26 16.23 23.38
N PHE A 190 -49.97 15.98 23.58
CA PHE A 190 -49.30 14.72 23.32
C PHE A 190 -48.21 14.47 24.39
N ILE A 191 -47.60 13.29 24.37
CA ILE A 191 -46.49 12.90 25.27
C ILE A 191 -45.20 12.87 24.45
N THR A 192 -44.20 13.63 24.86
CA THR A 192 -42.84 13.66 24.26
C THR A 192 -42.05 12.40 24.62
N GLN A 193 -40.93 12.13 23.95
CA GLN A 193 -40.10 10.95 24.23
C GLN A 193 -39.61 10.87 25.69
N ASN A 194 -39.42 12.01 26.35
CA ASN A 194 -39.02 12.09 27.76
C ASN A 194 -40.19 11.94 28.75
N GLY A 195 -41.41 11.61 28.28
CA GLY A 195 -42.58 11.36 29.11
C GLY A 195 -43.31 12.62 29.61
N SER A 196 -42.95 13.82 29.13
CA SER A 196 -43.62 15.06 29.49
C SER A 196 -44.86 15.29 28.62
N GLN A 197 -45.91 15.86 29.20
CA GLN A 197 -47.10 16.25 28.44
C GLN A 197 -46.95 17.71 27.95
N ALA A 198 -47.09 17.93 26.65
CA ALA A 198 -47.04 19.24 26.01
C ALA A 198 -48.14 19.39 24.95
N THR A 199 -48.49 20.62 24.56
CA THR A 199 -49.29 20.84 23.34
C THR A 199 -48.37 20.99 22.13
N PHE A 200 -48.87 20.72 20.93
CA PHE A 200 -48.07 20.94 19.70
C PHE A 200 -47.61 22.39 19.59
N GLU A 201 -48.47 23.34 19.94
CA GLU A 201 -48.14 24.75 19.95
C GLU A 201 -46.96 25.08 20.86
N THR A 202 -47.00 24.66 22.13
CA THR A 202 -45.93 24.96 23.08
C THR A 202 -44.64 24.24 22.70
N TYR A 203 -44.73 22.98 22.28
CA TYR A 203 -43.57 22.18 21.89
C TYR A 203 -42.82 22.77 20.70
N PHE A 204 -43.52 23.05 19.59
CA PHE A 204 -42.85 23.61 18.41
C PHE A 204 -42.32 25.02 18.66
N ALA A 205 -43.01 25.83 19.49
CA ALA A 205 -42.53 27.16 19.88
C ALA A 205 -41.25 27.08 20.73
N GLU A 206 -41.20 26.18 21.72
CA GLU A 206 -40.03 25.95 22.58
C GLU A 206 -38.85 25.39 21.79
N VAL A 207 -39.08 24.39 20.93
CA VAL A 207 -38.02 23.83 20.07
C VAL A 207 -37.49 24.90 19.11
N SER A 208 -38.38 25.69 18.49
CA SER A 208 -37.95 26.77 17.58
C SER A 208 -37.09 27.78 18.32
N GLU A 209 -37.52 28.23 19.50
CA GLU A 209 -36.79 29.20 20.31
C GLU A 209 -35.45 28.66 20.82
N ALA A 210 -35.42 27.42 21.32
CA ALA A 210 -34.20 26.75 21.75
C ALA A 210 -33.22 26.55 20.60
N SER A 211 -33.73 26.17 19.42
CA SER A 211 -32.91 25.97 18.22
C SER A 211 -32.30 27.28 17.74
N VAL A 212 -33.06 28.38 17.68
CA VAL A 212 -32.51 29.70 17.32
C VAL A 212 -31.45 30.15 18.33
N ARG A 213 -31.69 29.97 19.63
CA ARG A 213 -30.71 30.32 20.67
C ARG A 213 -29.43 29.49 20.61
N ALA A 214 -29.49 28.26 20.11
CA ALA A 214 -28.33 27.40 19.96
C ALA A 214 -27.54 27.66 18.66
N LEU A 215 -28.07 28.47 17.74
CA LEU A 215 -27.38 28.86 16.51
C LEU A 215 -26.44 30.03 16.76
N LYS A 216 -25.27 29.99 16.11
CA LYS A 216 -24.33 31.09 16.04
C LYS A 216 -23.98 31.36 14.58
N ALA A 217 -24.04 32.61 14.16
CA ALA A 217 -23.70 33.00 12.79
C ALA A 217 -22.39 33.79 12.79
N LEU A 218 -21.33 33.27 12.17
CA LEU A 218 -20.00 33.87 12.14
C LEU A 218 -19.73 34.53 10.79
N PRO A 219 -19.59 35.86 10.71
CA PRO A 219 -19.13 36.53 9.50
C PRO A 219 -17.64 36.27 9.26
N ILE A 220 -17.33 35.41 8.30
CA ILE A 220 -15.98 35.06 7.88
C ILE A 220 -15.55 35.99 6.76
N VAL A 221 -14.48 36.75 6.98
CA VAL A 221 -13.92 37.66 5.96
C VAL A 221 -13.07 36.86 4.98
N HIS A 222 -13.19 37.15 3.69
CA HIS A 222 -12.39 36.54 2.63
C HIS A 222 -10.94 37.08 2.65
N GLU A 223 -9.99 36.35 2.07
CA GLU A 223 -8.57 36.73 2.05
C GLU A 223 -8.30 38.10 1.39
N ASP A 224 -9.16 38.50 0.45
CA ASP A 224 -9.06 39.81 -0.22
C ASP A 224 -9.62 40.99 0.60
N GLY A 225 -10.24 40.71 1.75
CA GLY A 225 -10.85 41.69 2.64
C GLY A 225 -12.07 42.42 2.08
N LYS A 226 -12.65 41.97 0.96
CA LYS A 226 -13.77 42.65 0.28
C LYS A 226 -15.08 41.88 0.32
N GLN A 227 -15.01 40.60 0.65
CA GLN A 227 -16.16 39.71 0.71
C GLN A 227 -16.26 39.07 2.10
N ILE A 228 -17.48 38.71 2.49
CA ILE A 228 -17.73 37.88 3.65
C ILE A 228 -18.60 36.68 3.27
N ALA A 229 -18.46 35.58 4.00
CA ALA A 229 -19.41 34.49 4.03
C ALA A 229 -19.89 34.34 5.47
N ILE A 230 -21.05 33.70 5.67
CA ILE A 230 -21.59 33.44 6.99
C ILE A 230 -21.42 31.95 7.28
N ALA A 231 -20.63 31.59 8.28
CA ALA A 231 -20.60 30.23 8.81
C ALA A 231 -21.68 30.10 9.88
N LEU A 232 -22.68 29.24 9.65
CA LEU A 232 -23.73 28.94 10.61
C LEU A 232 -23.34 27.66 11.37
N ILE A 233 -23.18 27.78 12.68
CA ILE A 233 -22.71 26.70 13.54
C ILE A 233 -23.61 26.53 14.76
N HIS A 234 -23.51 25.39 15.42
CA HIS A 234 -24.02 25.20 16.77
C HIS A 234 -23.10 25.90 17.78
N GLU A 235 -23.63 26.79 18.61
CA GLU A 235 -22.84 27.67 19.47
C GLU A 235 -21.93 26.91 20.45
N SER A 236 -22.32 25.72 20.92
CA SER A 236 -21.58 24.99 21.97
C SER A 236 -20.61 23.92 21.46
N THR A 237 -20.72 23.48 20.20
CA THR A 237 -19.84 22.45 19.61
C THR A 237 -19.18 22.89 18.31
N ALA A 238 -19.52 24.08 17.81
CA ALA A 238 -19.13 24.59 16.50
C ALA A 238 -19.55 23.69 15.31
N THR A 239 -20.45 22.72 15.53
CA THR A 239 -20.94 21.80 14.50
C THR A 239 -21.57 22.59 13.34
N PRO A 240 -21.12 22.36 12.10
CA PRO A 240 -21.64 23.09 10.95
C PRO A 240 -23.11 22.75 10.69
N GLN A 241 -23.91 23.78 10.43
CA GLN A 241 -25.33 23.63 10.11
C GLN A 241 -25.49 23.49 8.59
N GLN A 242 -25.58 22.26 8.11
CA GLN A 242 -25.57 21.94 6.68
C GLN A 242 -26.91 22.21 6.02
N LEU A 243 -26.90 22.71 4.78
CA LEU A 243 -28.10 22.95 3.96
C LEU A 243 -29.19 23.78 4.66
N ALA A 244 -28.77 24.63 5.61
CA ALA A 244 -29.63 25.46 6.42
C ALA A 244 -29.95 26.78 5.71
N LYS A 245 -31.15 27.29 5.97
CA LYS A 245 -31.58 28.61 5.48
C LYS A 245 -31.49 29.64 6.59
N ILE A 246 -30.79 30.74 6.33
CA ILE A 246 -30.73 31.92 7.19
C ILE A 246 -30.96 33.17 6.36
N TYR A 247 -31.44 34.25 6.97
CA TYR A 247 -31.76 35.48 6.26
C TYR A 247 -30.84 36.60 6.73
N LEU A 248 -30.18 37.25 5.78
CA LEU A 248 -29.40 38.45 6.02
C LEU A 248 -30.33 39.66 5.97
N ARG A 249 -30.40 40.41 7.08
CA ARG A 249 -31.19 41.64 7.21
C ARG A 249 -30.28 42.87 7.17
N VAL A 250 -30.44 43.70 6.14
CA VAL A 250 -29.71 44.96 5.95
C VAL A 250 -30.70 46.07 5.63
N ASN A 251 -30.67 47.18 6.39
CA ASN A 251 -31.56 48.34 6.18
C ASN A 251 -33.05 47.98 6.06
N GLY A 252 -33.49 46.89 6.73
CA GLY A 252 -34.86 46.39 6.68
C GLY A 252 -35.20 45.49 5.48
N GLN A 253 -34.26 45.25 4.55
CA GLN A 253 -34.39 44.24 3.50
C GLN A 253 -33.80 42.90 3.96
N GLU A 254 -34.44 41.80 3.56
CA GLU A 254 -34.07 40.44 3.94
C GLU A 254 -33.69 39.65 2.68
N THR A 255 -32.51 39.04 2.71
CA THR A 255 -32.01 38.19 1.62
C THR A 255 -31.78 36.78 2.15
N GLU A 256 -32.40 35.78 1.54
CA GLU A 256 -32.20 34.37 1.88
C GLU A 256 -30.78 33.93 1.50
N LEU A 257 -30.12 33.26 2.43
CA LEU A 257 -28.83 32.63 2.27
C LEU A 257 -28.95 31.15 2.63
N SER A 258 -28.31 30.30 1.85
CA SER A 258 -28.24 28.85 2.10
C SER A 258 -26.81 28.45 2.42
N THR A 259 -26.63 27.57 3.40
CA THR A 259 -25.32 27.01 3.73
C THR A 259 -25.01 25.77 2.90
N ASP A 260 -23.73 25.53 2.65
CA ASP A 260 -23.21 24.31 2.03
C ASP A 260 -23.05 23.16 3.05
N SER A 261 -22.36 22.08 2.66
CA SER A 261 -22.06 20.93 3.55
C SER A 261 -21.09 21.27 4.68
N ARG A 262 -20.41 22.42 4.64
CA ARG A 262 -19.53 22.91 5.71
C ARG A 262 -20.22 23.97 6.57
N GLY A 263 -21.50 24.23 6.36
CA GLY A 263 -22.25 25.24 7.10
C GLY A 263 -21.91 26.68 6.67
N MET A 264 -21.26 26.89 5.52
CA MET A 264 -20.92 28.23 5.03
C MET A 264 -21.86 28.68 3.91
N THR A 265 -22.26 29.95 3.93
CA THR A 265 -22.98 30.56 2.81
C THR A 265 -22.04 30.93 1.66
N ALA A 266 -22.61 31.23 0.50
CA ALA A 266 -21.88 31.88 -0.58
C ALA A 266 -21.27 33.22 -0.14
N TRP A 267 -20.16 33.61 -0.79
CA TRP A 267 -19.49 34.89 -0.57
C TRP A 267 -20.36 36.08 -1.01
N LEU A 268 -20.43 37.09 -0.16
CA LEU A 268 -21.18 38.32 -0.34
C LEU A 268 -20.23 39.53 -0.30
N PRO A 269 -20.37 40.51 -1.20
CA PRO A 269 -19.61 41.75 -1.11
C PRO A 269 -19.90 42.50 0.19
N ILE A 270 -18.86 42.94 0.90
CA ILE A 270 -19.00 43.72 2.15
C ILE A 270 -19.78 45.02 1.92
N SER A 271 -19.69 45.59 0.71
CA SER A 271 -20.47 46.77 0.30
C SER A 271 -21.98 46.58 0.44
N ASN A 272 -22.47 45.34 0.47
CA ASN A 272 -23.89 45.03 0.56
C ASN A 272 -24.42 45.01 2.01
N LEU A 273 -23.55 45.09 3.03
CA LEU A 273 -23.91 44.90 4.44
C LEU A 273 -24.33 46.18 5.16
N GLY A 274 -24.16 47.35 4.53
CA GLY A 274 -24.37 48.65 5.19
C GLY A 274 -23.43 48.87 6.38
N ASN A 275 -23.83 49.69 7.35
CA ASN A 275 -23.07 49.92 8.59
C ASN A 275 -23.30 48.82 9.63
N SER A 276 -24.48 48.21 9.61
CA SER A 276 -24.90 47.15 10.51
C SER A 276 -25.84 46.19 9.80
N PHE A 277 -25.72 44.92 10.14
CA PHE A 277 -26.54 43.85 9.60
C PHE A 277 -26.89 42.87 10.70
N SER A 278 -28.01 42.16 10.55
CA SER A 278 -28.35 41.05 11.43
C SER A 278 -28.66 39.79 10.64
N LEU A 279 -28.36 38.67 11.27
CA LEU A 279 -28.64 37.34 10.76
C LEU A 279 -29.86 36.85 11.53
N VAL A 280 -30.91 36.53 10.78
CA VAL A 280 -32.19 36.15 11.37
C VAL A 280 -32.63 34.81 10.82
N ALA A 281 -33.18 33.98 11.70
CA ALA A 281 -33.77 32.71 11.33
C ALA A 281 -35.30 32.85 11.39
N ARG A 282 -36.00 32.22 10.45
CA ARG A 282 -37.47 32.25 10.43
C ARG A 282 -37.97 31.56 11.70
N ARG A 283 -38.86 32.20 12.43
CA ARG A 283 -39.82 31.55 13.33
C ARG A 283 -41.06 31.35 12.45
N GLY A 284 -41.76 30.21 12.50
CA GLY A 284 -42.92 29.98 11.62
C GLY A 284 -43.93 31.15 11.63
N ASP A 285 -44.89 31.18 10.70
CA ASP A 285 -46.04 32.11 10.80
C ASP A 285 -46.94 31.66 11.98
N ILE A 286 -46.42 31.80 13.20
CA ILE A 286 -47.14 31.67 14.45
C ILE A 286 -48.14 32.81 14.44
N THR A 287 -49.42 32.49 14.42
CA THR A 287 -50.53 33.39 14.16
C THR A 287 -50.65 34.48 15.22
N ILE A 288 -49.80 35.51 15.12
CA ILE A 288 -49.97 36.77 15.81
C ILE A 288 -49.73 37.87 14.77
N SER A 289 -50.78 38.65 14.53
CA SER A 289 -50.71 39.89 13.77
C SER A 289 -49.74 40.86 14.45
N GLY A 290 -48.51 40.90 13.96
CA GLY A 290 -47.41 41.72 14.45
C GLY A 290 -46.28 41.80 13.41
N SER A 291 -45.44 42.83 13.53
CA SER A 291 -44.46 43.27 12.51
C SER A 291 -43.61 42.13 11.92
N ARG A 292 -43.11 42.28 10.68
CA ARG A 292 -42.22 41.30 9.99
C ARG A 292 -41.04 40.82 10.87
N ILE A 293 -40.63 41.61 11.86
CA ILE A 293 -39.57 41.30 12.81
C ILE A 293 -39.96 40.17 13.77
N GLU A 294 -41.23 39.99 14.17
CA GLU A 294 -41.65 38.89 15.04
C GLU A 294 -41.62 37.52 14.34
N ARG A 295 -41.70 37.51 13.00
CA ARG A 295 -41.59 36.31 12.15
C ARG A 295 -40.16 35.79 12.02
N PHE A 296 -39.17 36.58 12.45
CA PHE A 296 -37.77 36.25 12.31
C PHE A 296 -37.05 36.56 13.61
N GLN A 297 -36.52 35.54 14.27
CA GLN A 297 -35.74 35.74 15.47
C GLN A 297 -34.28 36.03 15.09
N GLU A 298 -33.71 37.06 15.71
CA GLU A 298 -32.30 37.41 15.52
C GLU A 298 -31.41 36.32 16.12
N VAL A 299 -30.54 35.76 15.28
CA VAL A 299 -29.48 34.82 15.67
C VAL A 299 -28.31 35.64 16.20
N ASP A 300 -27.81 36.58 15.39
CA ASP A 300 -26.73 37.48 15.75
C ASP A 300 -26.85 38.83 15.02
N ARG A 301 -26.22 39.86 15.57
CA ARG A 301 -26.15 41.20 14.98
C ARG A 301 -24.73 41.73 15.03
N TYR A 302 -24.31 42.35 13.93
CA TYR A 302 -22.97 42.86 13.75
C TYR A 302 -22.96 44.28 13.20
N THR A 303 -21.88 45.00 13.50
CA THR A 303 -21.48 46.17 12.71
C THR A 303 -20.40 45.75 11.74
N THR A 304 -20.43 46.28 10.53
CA THR A 304 -19.43 45.96 9.50
C THR A 304 -18.02 46.28 9.98
N GLN A 305 -17.85 47.35 10.75
CA GLN A 305 -16.57 47.73 11.35
C GLN A 305 -16.08 46.72 12.39
N ALA A 306 -16.96 46.19 13.25
CA ALA A 306 -16.54 45.19 14.25
C ALA A 306 -16.05 43.88 13.61
N VAL A 307 -16.59 43.52 12.45
CA VAL A 307 -16.22 42.30 11.71
C VAL A 307 -14.93 42.45 10.91
N THR A 308 -14.61 43.68 10.48
CA THR A 308 -13.54 43.97 9.50
C THR A 308 -12.38 44.78 10.05
N ASN A 309 -12.42 45.20 11.32
CA ASN A 309 -11.36 45.98 11.96
C ASN A 309 -11.00 45.46 13.35
N ALA A 310 -11.07 44.15 13.56
CA ALA A 310 -10.67 43.48 14.79
C ALA A 310 -9.15 43.20 14.83
N GLU A 311 -8.52 43.44 15.97
CA GLU A 311 -7.09 43.11 16.19
C GLU A 311 -6.89 41.59 16.37
N GLU A 312 -7.86 40.93 17.01
CA GLU A 312 -7.89 39.49 17.21
C GLU A 312 -9.16 38.89 16.61
N ALA A 313 -9.02 37.71 16.01
CA ALA A 313 -10.12 36.87 15.54
C ALA A 313 -10.41 35.78 16.57
N LEU A 314 -11.68 35.57 16.90
CA LEU A 314 -12.09 34.38 17.63
C LEU A 314 -12.26 33.21 16.65
N VAL A 315 -11.39 32.20 16.76
CA VAL A 315 -11.42 31.03 15.89
C VAL A 315 -12.28 29.94 16.51
N TYR A 316 -13.26 29.45 15.76
CA TYR A 316 -14.12 28.33 16.13
C TYR A 316 -13.62 27.06 15.48
N PHE A 317 -13.47 25.99 16.27
CA PHE A 317 -13.02 24.67 15.81
C PHE A 317 -14.15 23.67 15.94
N TYR A 318 -14.57 23.11 14.81
CA TYR A 318 -15.32 21.87 14.79
C TYR A 318 -14.35 20.70 14.64
N LEU A 319 -14.36 19.79 15.61
CA LEU A 319 -13.47 18.63 15.69
C LEU A 319 -14.30 17.35 15.65
N ASP A 320 -14.03 16.51 14.64
CA ASP A 320 -14.57 15.15 14.57
C ASP A 320 -13.40 14.18 14.30
N PRO A 321 -12.96 13.40 15.31
CA PRO A 321 -13.59 13.21 16.61
C PRO A 321 -13.41 14.40 17.57
N VAL A 322 -14.32 14.52 18.54
CA VAL A 322 -14.36 15.62 19.52
C VAL A 322 -13.10 15.71 20.39
N ASP A 323 -12.39 14.60 20.57
CA ASP A 323 -11.15 14.50 21.36
C ASP A 323 -9.88 14.81 20.56
N ALA A 324 -10.00 15.23 19.29
CA ALA A 324 -8.86 15.60 18.49
C ALA A 324 -8.08 16.77 19.12
N ASN A 325 -6.75 16.67 19.11
CA ASN A 325 -5.86 17.68 19.63
C ASN A 325 -5.41 18.64 18.52
N VAL A 326 -5.70 19.92 18.69
CA VAL A 326 -5.29 21.01 17.81
C VAL A 326 -3.95 21.59 18.29
N ARG A 327 -3.01 21.72 17.36
CA ARG A 327 -1.73 22.39 17.58
C ARG A 327 -1.56 23.55 16.61
N ILE A 328 -1.06 24.67 17.12
CA ILE A 328 -0.73 25.86 16.34
C ILE A 328 0.77 26.11 16.47
N GLY A 329 1.51 25.87 15.41
CA GLY A 329 2.97 25.80 15.48
C GLY A 329 3.43 24.72 16.47
N SER A 330 4.16 25.12 17.52
CA SER A 330 4.61 24.19 18.57
C SER A 330 3.64 24.03 19.73
N GLU A 331 2.66 24.94 19.89
CA GLU A 331 1.74 24.97 21.02
C GLU A 331 0.59 23.98 20.84
N SER A 332 0.20 23.29 21.91
CA SER A 332 -0.92 22.35 21.92
C SER A 332 -2.08 22.98 22.65
N LEU A 333 -3.22 23.12 21.97
CA LEU A 333 -4.44 23.72 22.52
C LEU A 333 -5.39 22.67 23.11
N GLY A 334 -5.09 21.37 22.95
CA GLY A 334 -6.02 20.30 23.33
C GLY A 334 -7.16 20.24 22.33
N SER A 335 -8.39 20.10 22.80
CA SER A 335 -9.60 20.09 21.96
C SER A 335 -10.39 21.40 22.15
N PRO A 336 -9.85 22.56 21.73
CA PRO A 336 -10.51 23.83 21.95
C PRO A 336 -11.77 23.90 21.09
N GLN A 337 -12.85 24.44 21.64
CA GLN A 337 -14.01 24.84 20.85
C GLN A 337 -13.80 26.22 20.22
N THR A 338 -13.18 27.13 20.99
CA THR A 338 -12.81 28.48 20.55
C THR A 338 -11.41 28.84 21.02
N HIS A 339 -10.70 29.64 20.23
CA HIS A 339 -9.38 30.19 20.60
C HIS A 339 -9.14 31.53 19.91
N PRO A 340 -8.70 32.58 20.64
CA PRO A 340 -8.36 33.86 20.03
C PRO A 340 -7.02 33.79 19.31
N LEU A 341 -6.92 34.36 18.11
CA LEU A 341 -5.68 34.49 17.34
C LEU A 341 -5.57 35.88 16.71
N GLU A 342 -4.36 36.43 16.59
CA GLU A 342 -4.16 37.74 15.94
C GLU A 342 -4.61 37.72 14.46
N SER A 343 -5.29 38.78 14.03
CA SER A 343 -5.73 38.95 12.65
C SER A 343 -4.57 39.40 11.74
N GLY A 344 -4.63 39.06 10.45
CA GLY A 344 -3.58 39.38 9.47
C GLY A 344 -2.37 38.45 9.51
N ARG A 345 -2.51 37.26 10.08
CA ARG A 345 -1.46 36.23 10.19
C ARG A 345 -1.91 34.90 9.57
N LEU A 346 -0.90 34.12 9.20
CA LEU A 346 -1.04 32.78 8.66
C LEU A 346 -0.53 31.76 9.69
N TYR A 347 -1.37 30.81 10.06
CA TYR A 347 -1.11 29.82 11.10
C TYR A 347 -1.02 28.42 10.51
N GLY A 348 0.03 27.68 10.87
CA GLY A 348 0.12 26.25 10.59
C GLY A 348 -0.63 25.46 11.67
N LEU A 349 -1.70 24.78 11.28
CA LEU A 349 -2.52 23.94 12.14
C LEU A 349 -2.17 22.47 11.94
N THR A 350 -2.05 21.74 13.03
CA THR A 350 -1.93 20.27 13.04
C THR A 350 -2.99 19.71 13.98
N ILE A 351 -3.94 18.96 13.44
CA ILE A 351 -5.02 18.31 14.18
C ILE A 351 -4.71 16.80 14.23
N ARG A 352 -4.66 16.23 15.44
CA ARG A 352 -4.26 14.82 15.66
C ARG A 352 -5.24 14.08 16.55
N SER A 353 -5.44 12.81 16.27
CA SER A 353 -6.10 11.86 17.20
C SER A 353 -5.46 10.49 17.04
N GLU A 354 -5.42 9.69 18.12
CA GLU A 354 -4.73 8.39 18.11
C GLU A 354 -5.33 7.40 17.10
N ARG A 355 -6.65 7.43 16.94
CA ARG A 355 -7.41 6.51 16.10
C ARG A 355 -7.64 7.02 14.69
N TYR A 356 -7.22 8.25 14.39
CA TYR A 356 -7.51 8.92 13.14
C TYR A 356 -6.24 9.41 12.47
N ARG A 357 -6.31 9.72 11.17
CA ARG A 357 -5.19 10.29 10.43
C ARG A 357 -5.05 11.76 10.78
N ASP A 358 -3.80 12.18 11.01
CA ASP A 358 -3.47 13.56 11.30
C ASP A 358 -3.80 14.44 10.09
N ARG A 359 -4.37 15.62 10.34
CA ARG A 359 -4.65 16.62 9.32
C ARG A 359 -3.79 17.85 9.56
N ASN A 360 -3.00 18.22 8.56
CA ASN A 360 -2.23 19.48 8.57
C ASN A 360 -2.91 20.47 7.63
N GLU A 361 -3.17 21.67 8.12
CA GLU A 361 -3.86 22.71 7.38
C GLU A 361 -3.25 24.08 7.67
N THR A 362 -3.44 25.02 6.76
CA THR A 362 -3.01 26.40 6.96
C THR A 362 -4.23 27.27 7.15
N LEU A 363 -4.33 27.94 8.28
CA LEU A 363 -5.39 28.90 8.57
C LEU A 363 -4.89 30.31 8.28
N ASN A 364 -5.46 30.93 7.25
CA ASN A 364 -5.25 32.33 6.95
C ASN A 364 -6.34 33.17 7.61
N ILE A 365 -5.95 34.09 8.50
CA ILE A 365 -6.87 35.04 9.13
C ILE A 365 -6.61 36.41 8.50
N PRO A 366 -7.52 36.93 7.66
CA PRO A 366 -7.32 38.22 7.01
C PRO A 366 -7.18 39.35 8.02
N ARG A 367 -6.44 40.41 7.67
CA ARG A 367 -6.25 41.56 8.56
C ARG A 367 -7.59 42.21 8.87
N GLY A 368 -7.87 42.40 10.16
CA GLY A 368 -9.13 42.99 10.62
C GLY A 368 -10.29 42.01 10.79
N ALA A 369 -10.13 40.73 10.43
CA ALA A 369 -11.20 39.74 10.59
C ALA A 369 -11.48 39.46 12.08
N ALA A 370 -12.76 39.48 12.47
CA ALA A 370 -13.17 39.17 13.85
C ALA A 370 -13.39 37.68 14.13
N PHE A 371 -13.59 36.87 13.09
CA PHE A 371 -13.90 35.45 13.22
C PHE A 371 -13.16 34.62 12.18
N ALA A 372 -12.83 33.40 12.57
CA ALA A 372 -12.40 32.34 11.66
C ALA A 372 -13.08 31.03 12.06
N TYR A 373 -13.23 30.12 11.10
CA TYR A 373 -13.88 28.83 11.31
C TYR A 373 -13.06 27.71 10.70
N VAL A 374 -12.79 26.67 11.49
CA VAL A 374 -12.05 25.47 11.09
C VAL A 374 -12.97 24.27 11.21
N ASN A 375 -13.25 23.62 10.08
CA ASN A 375 -13.94 22.33 10.04
C ASN A 375 -12.90 21.22 9.85
N ALA A 376 -12.66 20.47 10.94
CA ALA A 376 -11.67 19.40 11.01
C ALA A 376 -12.34 18.04 11.30
N GLU A 377 -12.85 17.42 10.25
CA GLU A 377 -13.20 15.99 10.21
C GLU A 377 -11.93 15.18 9.87
N LEU A 378 -11.57 14.24 10.74
CA LEU A 378 -10.43 13.33 10.55
C LEU A 378 -10.89 11.97 10.01
N GLU A 379 -10.06 11.36 9.18
CA GLU A 379 -10.31 10.03 8.64
C GLU A 379 -9.92 8.95 9.66
N ALA A 380 -10.83 8.02 9.98
CA ALA A 380 -10.55 6.93 10.90
C ALA A 380 -9.48 5.99 10.34
N ARG A 381 -8.51 5.60 11.17
CA ARG A 381 -7.53 4.58 10.80
C ARG A 381 -8.21 3.21 10.79
N GLN A 382 -8.00 2.48 9.71
CA GLN A 382 -8.49 1.12 9.53
C GLN A 382 -7.31 0.16 9.64
N TYR A 383 -7.52 -1.02 10.24
CA TYR A 383 -6.43 -1.96 10.54
C TYR A 383 -6.81 -3.38 10.11
N GLY A 384 -5.82 -4.10 9.60
CA GLY A 384 -5.83 -5.54 9.37
C GLY A 384 -4.60 -6.20 10.00
N SER A 385 -4.39 -7.48 9.69
CA SER A 385 -3.24 -8.26 10.16
C SER A 385 -2.41 -8.74 8.98
N LEU A 386 -1.09 -8.60 9.10
CA LEU A 386 -0.13 -8.98 8.06
C LEU A 386 0.89 -9.96 8.62
N ALA A 387 0.85 -11.21 8.13
CA ALA A 387 1.73 -12.30 8.54
C ALA A 387 2.49 -12.85 7.33
N LEU A 388 3.77 -12.50 7.23
CA LEU A 388 4.65 -12.92 6.14
C LEU A 388 5.74 -13.86 6.66
N ALA A 389 6.04 -14.90 5.90
CA ALA A 389 7.14 -15.82 6.20
C ALA A 389 7.91 -16.19 4.92
N VAL A 390 9.20 -16.51 5.04
CA VAL A 390 10.01 -17.01 3.93
C VAL A 390 10.69 -18.30 4.37
N GLU A 391 10.66 -19.31 3.50
CA GLU A 391 11.12 -20.67 3.84
C GLU A 391 12.62 -20.73 4.20
N ASN A 392 13.40 -19.74 3.76
CA ASN A 392 14.82 -19.60 4.08
C ASN A 392 15.02 -18.89 5.45
N ARG A 393 15.78 -19.50 6.37
CA ARG A 393 16.15 -18.90 7.67
C ARG A 393 16.93 -17.59 7.56
N GLU A 394 17.68 -17.41 6.47
CA GLU A 394 18.41 -16.17 6.17
C GLU A 394 17.63 -15.22 5.26
N GLY A 395 16.40 -15.57 4.91
CA GLY A 395 15.50 -14.68 4.19
C GLY A 395 15.08 -13.51 5.08
N VAL A 396 14.97 -12.34 4.48
CA VAL A 396 14.49 -11.12 5.12
C VAL A 396 13.51 -10.40 4.21
N PHE A 397 12.66 -9.59 4.82
CA PHE A 397 11.69 -8.74 4.16
C PHE A 397 12.16 -7.29 4.19
N GLU A 398 11.95 -6.57 3.11
CA GLU A 398 11.80 -5.12 3.14
C GLU A 398 10.36 -4.82 2.78
N ILE A 399 9.67 -4.09 3.66
CA ILE A 399 8.23 -3.80 3.52
C ILE A 399 8.07 -2.29 3.52
N ARG A 400 7.33 -1.79 2.54
CA ARG A 400 6.96 -0.39 2.45
C ARG A 400 5.46 -0.27 2.22
N ARG A 401 4.82 0.58 3.02
CA ARG A 401 3.46 1.02 2.79
C ARG A 401 3.51 2.41 2.16
N ASP A 402 2.84 2.60 1.03
CA ASP A 402 2.81 3.90 0.33
C ASP A 402 4.20 4.56 0.16
N SER A 403 4.29 5.89 0.28
CA SER A 403 5.52 6.68 0.16
C SER A 403 6.42 6.66 1.42
N ASP A 404 6.21 5.71 2.33
CA ASP A 404 7.02 5.59 3.55
C ASP A 404 8.42 5.00 3.29
N ASN A 405 9.27 5.04 4.33
CA ASN A 405 10.57 4.38 4.30
C ASN A 405 10.42 2.85 4.34
N TRP A 406 11.35 2.14 3.71
CA TRP A 406 11.43 0.69 3.78
C TRP A 406 11.75 0.23 5.20
N ILE A 407 10.94 -0.69 5.72
CA ILE A 407 11.15 -1.35 7.00
C ILE A 407 11.72 -2.74 6.73
N GLN A 408 12.90 -3.02 7.29
CA GLN A 408 13.52 -4.33 7.16
C GLN A 408 13.12 -5.26 8.33
N SER A 409 12.75 -6.51 8.03
CA SER A 409 12.47 -7.51 9.06
C SER A 409 13.76 -7.97 9.76
N ARG A 410 13.61 -8.35 11.03
CA ARG A 410 14.73 -8.89 11.83
C ARG A 410 15.05 -10.35 11.51
N GLY A 411 14.18 -11.06 10.80
CA GLY A 411 14.38 -12.45 10.42
C GLY A 411 13.47 -12.86 9.26
N ASN A 412 13.28 -14.17 9.11
CA ASN A 412 12.51 -14.79 8.04
C ASN A 412 10.99 -14.81 8.27
N THR A 413 10.52 -14.12 9.29
CA THR A 413 9.11 -13.86 9.54
C THR A 413 8.90 -12.36 9.82
N TYR A 414 7.71 -11.89 9.46
CA TYR A 414 7.23 -10.56 9.79
C TYR A 414 5.74 -10.68 10.13
N ASP A 415 5.37 -10.37 11.37
CA ASP A 415 3.99 -10.41 11.83
C ASP A 415 3.61 -9.06 12.44
N ARG A 416 2.46 -8.53 12.03
CA ARG A 416 1.89 -7.29 12.54
C ARG A 416 0.37 -7.44 12.63
N GLU A 417 -0.12 -7.58 13.86
CA GLU A 417 -1.55 -7.74 14.16
C GLU A 417 -2.38 -6.47 13.90
N LEU A 418 -1.77 -5.29 13.99
CA LEU A 418 -2.37 -3.98 13.70
C LEU A 418 -1.58 -3.28 12.60
N ALA A 419 -1.68 -3.82 11.39
CA ALA A 419 -1.17 -3.22 10.16
C ALA A 419 -2.26 -2.31 9.57
N GLU A 420 -1.97 -1.05 9.31
CA GLU A 420 -3.00 -0.13 8.78
C GLU A 420 -3.39 -0.56 7.35
N ALA A 421 -4.68 -0.49 7.02
CA ALA A 421 -5.19 -0.86 5.70
C ALA A 421 -4.55 0.01 4.59
N GLY A 422 -4.32 -0.59 3.42
CA GLY A 422 -3.71 0.08 2.26
C GLY A 422 -2.77 -0.80 1.44
N SER A 423 -2.02 -0.18 0.53
CA SER A 423 -1.12 -0.89 -0.37
C SER A 423 0.28 -1.09 0.23
N TYR A 424 0.76 -2.32 0.18
CA TYR A 424 2.10 -2.70 0.65
C TYR A 424 2.94 -3.24 -0.50
N ALA A 425 4.12 -2.65 -0.69
CA ALA A 425 5.18 -3.20 -1.51
C ALA A 425 6.11 -4.04 -0.62
N ILE A 426 6.28 -5.31 -0.99
CA ILE A 426 7.07 -6.28 -0.24
C ILE A 426 8.21 -6.75 -1.13
N ARG A 427 9.42 -6.77 -0.57
CA ARG A 427 10.60 -7.37 -1.18
C ARG A 427 11.12 -8.46 -0.27
N VAL A 428 11.43 -9.61 -0.86
CA VAL A 428 11.96 -10.77 -0.14
C VAL A 428 13.28 -11.18 -0.78
N GLY A 429 14.32 -11.29 0.03
CA GLY A 429 15.67 -11.64 -0.43
C GLY A 429 16.49 -12.24 0.70
N ARG A 430 17.70 -12.72 0.38
CA ARG A 430 18.64 -13.25 1.38
C ARG A 430 19.39 -12.10 2.04
N ARG A 431 19.61 -12.15 3.35
CA ARG A 431 20.40 -11.14 4.09
C ARG A 431 21.85 -11.13 3.62
N GLY A 432 22.34 -9.96 3.20
CA GLY A 432 23.75 -9.65 2.98
C GLY A 432 24.29 -8.64 4.01
N GLU A 433 25.54 -8.17 3.81
CA GLU A 433 26.19 -7.23 4.73
C GLU A 433 25.57 -5.82 4.72
N LYS A 434 25.05 -5.37 3.56
CA LYS A 434 24.51 -4.02 3.34
C LYS A 434 23.11 -4.06 2.69
N GLY A 435 22.25 -4.98 3.11
CA GLY A 435 20.90 -5.17 2.56
C GLY A 435 20.69 -6.59 2.06
N PHE A 436 20.16 -6.74 0.85
CA PHE A 436 20.06 -8.05 0.19
C PHE A 436 21.39 -8.51 -0.39
N ASP A 437 21.67 -9.80 -0.31
CA ASP A 437 22.80 -10.44 -0.96
C ASP A 437 22.62 -10.37 -2.50
N PRO A 438 23.57 -9.76 -3.24
CA PRO A 438 23.46 -9.60 -4.70
C PRO A 438 23.46 -10.93 -5.46
N ASP A 439 23.98 -12.01 -4.87
CA ASP A 439 24.04 -13.31 -5.51
C ASP A 439 22.70 -14.07 -5.45
N PHE A 440 21.70 -13.53 -4.76
CA PHE A 440 20.37 -14.09 -4.63
C PHE A 440 19.33 -13.22 -5.33
N GLN A 441 18.24 -13.84 -5.77
CA GLN A 441 17.11 -13.10 -6.33
C GLN A 441 16.41 -12.28 -5.26
N ILE A 442 15.73 -11.22 -5.69
CA ILE A 442 14.78 -10.45 -4.88
C ILE A 442 13.40 -10.69 -5.46
N GLN A 443 12.53 -11.29 -4.67
CA GLN A 443 11.12 -11.46 -4.99
C GLN A 443 10.36 -10.17 -4.64
N GLN A 444 9.53 -9.66 -5.55
CA GLN A 444 8.73 -8.45 -5.36
C GLN A 444 7.25 -8.77 -5.41
N ASP A 445 6.50 -8.20 -4.47
CA ASP A 445 5.07 -8.42 -4.35
C ASP A 445 4.37 -7.10 -3.98
N LEU A 446 3.15 -6.94 -4.49
CA LEU A 446 2.31 -5.79 -4.19
C LEU A 446 0.97 -6.32 -3.73
N ILE A 447 0.60 -5.95 -2.51
CA ILE A 447 -0.63 -6.43 -1.88
C ILE A 447 -1.48 -5.25 -1.41
N GLU A 448 -2.78 -5.44 -1.36
CA GLU A 448 -3.73 -4.50 -0.79
C GLU A 448 -4.37 -5.13 0.44
N LEU A 449 -4.16 -4.52 1.61
CA LEU A 449 -4.70 -4.98 2.88
C LEU A 449 -5.98 -4.20 3.19
N GLN A 450 -7.11 -4.90 3.24
CA GLN A 450 -8.41 -4.32 3.61
C GLN A 450 -8.60 -4.26 5.13
N ASN A 451 -9.56 -3.45 5.59
CA ASN A 451 -9.93 -3.38 7.01
C ASN A 451 -10.35 -4.76 7.54
N GLU A 452 -9.88 -5.12 8.73
CA GLU A 452 -10.11 -6.41 9.41
C GLU A 452 -9.63 -7.66 8.64
N GLN A 453 -8.97 -7.48 7.49
CA GLN A 453 -8.44 -8.58 6.72
C GLN A 453 -7.18 -9.13 7.39
N ARG A 454 -7.07 -10.46 7.48
CA ARG A 454 -5.81 -11.14 7.78
C ARG A 454 -5.17 -11.60 6.48
N TYR A 455 -4.08 -10.96 6.10
CA TYR A 455 -3.25 -11.39 4.98
C TYR A 455 -2.10 -12.27 5.50
N SER A 456 -2.00 -13.49 4.98
CA SER A 456 -0.94 -14.43 5.31
C SER A 456 -0.29 -14.99 4.06
N ARG A 457 1.04 -14.91 3.96
CA ARG A 457 1.78 -15.46 2.81
C ARG A 457 3.12 -16.04 3.24
N VAL A 458 3.44 -17.21 2.68
CA VAL A 458 4.76 -17.83 2.76
C VAL A 458 5.42 -17.72 1.39
N TYR A 459 6.57 -17.04 1.34
CA TYR A 459 7.38 -16.88 0.15
C TYR A 459 8.41 -18.01 0.05
N GLU A 460 8.66 -18.47 -1.18
CA GLU A 460 9.71 -19.42 -1.46
C GLU A 460 11.10 -18.83 -1.15
N ALA A 461 12.06 -19.70 -0.85
CA ALA A 461 13.44 -19.27 -0.65
C ALA A 461 13.98 -18.54 -1.91
N PRO A 462 14.55 -17.33 -1.77
CA PRO A 462 15.19 -16.64 -2.89
C PRO A 462 16.25 -17.51 -3.54
N ALA A 463 16.19 -17.68 -4.85
CA ALA A 463 17.10 -18.58 -5.53
C ALA A 463 18.49 -17.97 -5.69
N TYR A 464 19.52 -18.83 -5.61
CA TYR A 464 20.87 -18.46 -5.99
C TYR A 464 20.93 -18.18 -7.49
N ARG A 465 21.56 -17.08 -7.88
CA ARG A 465 21.53 -16.58 -9.25
C ARG A 465 22.62 -17.17 -10.14
N GLU A 466 23.52 -17.98 -9.57
CA GLU A 466 24.67 -18.62 -10.23
C GLU A 466 25.43 -17.63 -11.14
N PRO A 467 26.46 -16.93 -10.61
CA PRO A 467 27.28 -16.09 -11.46
C PRO A 467 27.96 -16.96 -12.52
N TYR A 468 28.03 -16.46 -13.75
CA TYR A 468 28.79 -17.09 -14.82
C TYR A 468 29.83 -16.13 -15.34
N SER A 469 30.96 -16.67 -15.78
CA SER A 469 31.98 -15.91 -16.50
C SER A 469 32.66 -16.82 -17.50
N TYR A 470 32.67 -16.45 -18.77
CA TYR A 470 33.41 -17.17 -19.80
C TYR A 470 33.91 -16.20 -20.86
N GLY A 471 35.01 -16.55 -21.51
CA GLY A 471 35.56 -15.64 -22.49
C GLY A 471 36.77 -16.17 -23.24
N TRP A 472 37.37 -15.25 -23.97
CA TRP A 472 38.63 -15.43 -24.67
C TRP A 472 39.64 -14.40 -24.19
N ARG A 473 40.92 -14.77 -24.23
CA ARG A 473 42.02 -13.82 -24.14
C ARG A 473 43.00 -14.08 -25.27
N VAL A 474 43.48 -13.00 -25.87
CA VAL A 474 44.60 -13.00 -26.81
C VAL A 474 45.71 -12.16 -26.20
N ALA A 475 46.80 -12.81 -25.83
CA ALA A 475 47.98 -12.20 -25.22
C ALA A 475 49.12 -12.13 -26.24
N LEU A 476 49.86 -11.03 -26.20
CA LEU A 476 51.10 -10.78 -26.94
C LEU A 476 52.22 -10.63 -25.90
N TYR A 477 53.11 -11.62 -25.84
CA TYR A 477 54.31 -11.56 -25.01
C TYR A 477 55.48 -11.08 -25.86
N THR A 478 56.10 -10.00 -25.42
CA THR A 478 57.22 -9.35 -26.12
C THR A 478 58.47 -9.23 -25.24
N LEU A 479 58.37 -9.60 -23.96
CA LEU A 479 59.47 -9.55 -23.01
C LEU A 479 59.58 -10.91 -22.35
N ARG A 480 60.78 -11.48 -22.37
CA ARG A 480 61.12 -12.75 -21.70
C ARG A 480 62.30 -12.52 -20.76
N GLY A 481 62.17 -13.02 -19.53
CA GLY A 481 63.29 -13.19 -18.60
C GLY A 481 63.55 -14.68 -18.37
N ASN A 482 64.82 -15.06 -18.27
CA ASN A 482 65.30 -16.44 -18.10
C ASN A 482 64.87 -17.39 -19.24
N GLY A 483 65.17 -18.69 -19.10
CA GLY A 483 64.87 -19.71 -20.10
C GLY A 483 66.09 -20.28 -20.79
N GLU A 484 67.23 -20.32 -20.09
CA GLU A 484 68.42 -20.99 -20.61
C GLU A 484 68.08 -22.46 -20.95
N PRO A 485 68.52 -22.98 -22.11
CA PRO A 485 68.37 -24.39 -22.43
C PRO A 485 69.06 -25.28 -21.38
N SER A 486 68.49 -26.44 -21.08
CA SER A 486 69.13 -27.45 -20.22
C SER A 486 70.13 -28.29 -21.02
N SER A 487 70.99 -29.04 -20.35
CA SER A 487 72.02 -29.89 -20.98
C SER A 487 71.49 -30.84 -22.06
N THR A 488 70.25 -31.31 -21.93
CA THR A 488 69.62 -32.28 -22.85
C THR A 488 68.81 -31.63 -23.97
N TYR A 489 68.76 -30.29 -24.03
CA TYR A 489 68.09 -29.57 -25.10
C TYR A 489 68.81 -29.76 -26.43
N ARG A 490 68.08 -30.11 -27.48
CA ARG A 490 68.69 -30.36 -28.80
C ARG A 490 68.94 -29.08 -29.55
N ILE A 491 70.16 -28.91 -30.05
CA ILE A 491 70.59 -27.74 -30.82
C ILE A 491 71.13 -28.25 -32.17
N PRO A 492 70.81 -27.57 -33.29
CA PRO A 492 71.29 -27.97 -34.61
C PRO A 492 72.81 -27.77 -34.69
N MET A 493 73.59 -28.84 -34.66
CA MET A 493 75.03 -28.78 -34.84
C MET A 493 75.57 -30.13 -35.30
N SER A 494 76.63 -30.11 -36.09
CA SER A 494 77.35 -31.31 -36.52
C SER A 494 78.75 -31.33 -35.93
N SER A 495 79.35 -32.52 -35.84
CA SER A 495 80.77 -32.66 -35.51
C SER A 495 81.47 -33.58 -36.50
N ASN A 496 82.77 -33.37 -36.71
CA ASN A 496 83.57 -34.25 -37.56
C ASN A 496 83.65 -35.72 -37.08
N LEU A 497 83.26 -36.00 -35.83
CA LEU A 497 83.25 -37.34 -35.24
C LEU A 497 81.84 -37.99 -35.20
N ARG A 498 80.79 -37.29 -35.63
CA ARG A 498 79.40 -37.77 -35.54
C ARG A 498 78.65 -37.57 -36.86
N GLU A 499 77.95 -38.62 -37.31
CA GLU A 499 76.98 -38.49 -38.40
C GLU A 499 75.67 -37.85 -37.88
N GLY A 500 75.25 -36.73 -38.50
CA GLY A 500 74.01 -36.03 -38.20
C GLY A 500 74.21 -34.65 -37.57
N THR A 501 73.10 -33.91 -37.41
CA THR A 501 73.06 -32.50 -36.95
C THR A 501 72.34 -32.32 -35.60
N ASP A 502 72.03 -33.41 -34.89
CA ASP A 502 71.26 -33.41 -33.64
C ASP A 502 72.18 -33.35 -32.40
N GLY A 503 72.87 -32.23 -32.18
CA GLY A 503 73.66 -32.01 -30.96
C GLY A 503 72.81 -31.66 -29.73
N HIS A 504 73.42 -31.70 -28.55
CA HIS A 504 72.80 -31.22 -27.30
C HIS A 504 73.46 -29.94 -26.79
N TYR A 505 72.74 -29.15 -26.00
CA TYR A 505 73.23 -27.88 -25.47
C TYR A 505 74.49 -28.05 -24.63
N GLN A 506 74.61 -29.10 -23.81
CA GLN A 506 75.85 -29.34 -23.07
C GLN A 506 77.05 -29.56 -23.99
N GLU A 507 76.88 -30.33 -25.07
CA GLU A 507 77.93 -30.57 -26.06
C GLU A 507 78.33 -29.25 -26.75
N PHE A 508 77.35 -28.37 -27.02
CA PHE A 508 77.59 -27.02 -27.55
C PHE A 508 78.34 -26.13 -26.55
N GLN A 509 77.95 -26.13 -25.26
CA GLN A 509 78.63 -25.39 -24.20
C GLN A 509 80.08 -25.84 -24.01
N GLU A 510 80.32 -27.15 -24.05
CA GLU A 510 81.67 -27.74 -23.97
C GLU A 510 82.53 -27.32 -25.18
N ALA A 511 81.94 -27.31 -26.40
CA ALA A 511 82.63 -26.86 -27.60
C ALA A 511 82.95 -25.35 -27.60
N ALA A 512 82.07 -24.52 -27.02
CA ALA A 512 82.22 -23.05 -27.00
C ALA A 512 83.20 -22.52 -25.91
N TYR A 513 83.83 -23.40 -25.11
CA TYR A 513 84.93 -23.14 -24.17
C TYR A 513 84.86 -21.83 -23.33
N GLY A 514 84.21 -21.89 -22.16
CA GLY A 514 84.47 -20.98 -21.02
C GLY A 514 83.98 -19.53 -21.11
N GLY A 515 83.19 -19.16 -22.13
CA GLY A 515 82.44 -17.90 -22.09
C GLY A 515 81.35 -17.95 -21.05
N ASN A 516 81.19 -16.90 -20.24
CA ASN A 516 79.91 -16.66 -19.58
C ASN A 516 78.86 -16.59 -20.70
N ILE A 517 78.04 -17.62 -20.84
CA ILE A 517 76.82 -17.52 -21.64
C ILE A 517 75.91 -16.63 -20.81
N ASP A 518 76.06 -15.32 -20.98
CA ASP A 518 75.16 -14.35 -20.40
C ASP A 518 73.83 -14.50 -21.16
N TYR A 519 72.96 -15.36 -20.65
CA TYR A 519 71.65 -15.61 -21.22
C TYR A 519 70.76 -14.38 -21.02
N TRP A 520 70.62 -13.57 -22.06
CA TRP A 520 69.62 -12.52 -22.14
C TRP A 520 68.53 -12.95 -23.11
N GLY A 521 67.26 -12.91 -22.69
CA GLY A 521 66.15 -13.01 -23.62
C GLY A 521 66.25 -11.88 -24.66
N SER A 522 66.15 -12.21 -25.94
CA SER A 522 66.24 -11.22 -27.02
C SER A 522 65.03 -10.28 -26.99
N SER A 523 65.21 -9.03 -27.43
CA SER A 523 64.11 -8.09 -27.70
C SER A 523 63.15 -8.57 -28.79
N ASP A 524 63.57 -9.58 -29.56
CA ASP A 524 62.86 -10.08 -30.73
C ASP A 524 61.94 -11.26 -30.40
N ASP A 525 61.85 -11.63 -29.12
CA ASP A 525 60.89 -12.62 -28.64
C ASP A 525 59.45 -12.13 -28.87
N PHE A 526 58.68 -12.94 -29.56
CA PHE A 526 57.28 -12.65 -29.84
C PHE A 526 56.45 -13.92 -29.78
N VAL A 527 55.55 -14.00 -28.79
CA VAL A 527 54.62 -15.12 -28.64
C VAL A 527 53.19 -14.62 -28.54
N ILE A 528 52.33 -15.11 -29.43
CA ILE A 528 50.89 -14.95 -29.34
C ILE A 528 50.33 -16.13 -28.54
N ASN A 529 49.57 -15.85 -27.49
CA ASN A 529 48.85 -16.85 -26.70
C ASN A 529 47.35 -16.59 -26.80
N VAL A 530 46.59 -17.59 -27.25
CA VAL A 530 45.13 -17.55 -27.29
C VAL A 530 44.60 -18.51 -26.24
N GLN A 531 43.80 -18.00 -25.32
CA GLN A 531 43.24 -18.77 -24.21
C GLN A 531 41.71 -18.65 -24.19
N ARG A 532 41.03 -19.78 -24.01
CA ARG A 532 39.58 -19.88 -23.83
C ARG A 532 39.27 -20.25 -22.38
N TYR A 533 38.37 -19.50 -21.76
CA TYR A 533 37.91 -19.69 -20.38
C TYR A 533 36.48 -20.22 -20.34
N PHE A 534 36.28 -21.41 -19.78
CA PHE A 534 34.97 -22.02 -19.63
C PHE A 534 34.45 -21.82 -18.20
N ASP A 535 33.18 -21.46 -18.08
CA ASP A 535 32.48 -21.28 -16.80
C ASP A 535 32.44 -22.59 -15.99
N THR A 536 32.14 -23.71 -16.67
CA THR A 536 32.04 -25.03 -16.04
C THR A 536 33.37 -25.45 -15.43
N LEU A 537 33.38 -25.65 -14.11
CA LEU A 537 34.54 -26.09 -13.31
C LEU A 537 35.76 -25.14 -13.38
N ASN A 538 35.56 -23.91 -13.86
CA ASN A 538 36.63 -22.98 -14.20
C ASN A 538 37.74 -23.62 -15.05
N PHE A 539 37.36 -24.36 -16.09
CA PHE A 539 38.30 -25.02 -17.00
C PHE A 539 38.80 -24.04 -18.08
N THR A 540 40.03 -24.22 -18.55
CA THR A 540 40.60 -23.40 -19.64
C THR A 540 41.46 -24.24 -20.58
N VAL A 541 41.47 -23.85 -21.87
CA VAL A 541 42.42 -24.34 -22.86
C VAL A 541 43.17 -23.18 -23.46
N GLN A 542 44.44 -23.38 -23.80
CA GLN A 542 45.24 -22.37 -24.47
C GLN A 542 46.12 -22.97 -25.56
N GLY A 543 46.46 -22.14 -26.53
CA GLY A 543 47.49 -22.42 -27.52
C GLY A 543 48.38 -21.20 -27.68
N SER A 544 49.67 -21.43 -27.86
CA SER A 544 50.61 -20.36 -28.17
C SER A 544 51.42 -20.66 -29.41
N ALA A 545 51.81 -19.61 -30.13
CA ALA A 545 52.71 -19.71 -31.27
C ALA A 545 53.56 -18.44 -31.36
N GLY A 546 54.82 -18.59 -31.74
CA GLY A 546 55.73 -17.46 -31.79
C GLY A 546 57.16 -17.81 -32.19
N ARG A 547 58.03 -16.80 -32.09
CA ARG A 547 59.48 -16.93 -32.21
C ARG A 547 60.11 -16.62 -30.86
N ARG A 548 61.08 -17.46 -30.47
CA ARG A 548 61.98 -17.24 -29.34
C ARG A 548 63.39 -17.24 -29.88
N THR A 549 64.20 -16.27 -29.50
CA THR A 549 65.59 -16.19 -29.95
C THR A 549 66.51 -16.37 -28.75
N HIS A 550 67.45 -17.30 -28.86
CA HIS A 550 68.48 -17.53 -27.85
C HIS A 550 69.80 -17.01 -28.40
N ALA A 551 70.34 -15.97 -27.80
CA ALA A 551 71.64 -15.41 -28.19
C ALA A 551 72.75 -16.08 -27.36
N PHE A 552 73.82 -16.50 -28.02
CA PHE A 552 74.99 -17.11 -27.40
C PHE A 552 76.24 -16.39 -27.84
N ASP A 553 77.06 -15.98 -26.88
CA ASP A 553 78.36 -15.41 -27.16
C ASP A 553 79.41 -16.53 -27.25
N VAL A 554 79.97 -16.73 -28.43
CA VAL A 554 80.92 -17.81 -28.74
C VAL A 554 82.32 -17.23 -28.98
N TYR A 555 83.34 -17.87 -28.42
CA TYR A 555 84.75 -17.53 -28.63
C TYR A 555 85.36 -18.45 -29.70
N GLN A 556 86.38 -17.96 -30.42
CA GLN A 556 87.18 -18.75 -31.38
C GLN A 556 86.37 -19.29 -32.57
N VAL A 557 85.65 -18.40 -33.24
CA VAL A 557 84.91 -18.70 -34.48
C VAL A 557 85.84 -18.63 -35.69
N ASP A 558 85.97 -19.72 -36.44
CA ASP A 558 86.61 -19.72 -37.78
C ASP A 558 85.55 -19.69 -38.89
N ARG A 559 85.68 -18.71 -39.79
CA ARG A 559 84.85 -18.52 -40.99
C ARG A 559 85.63 -18.77 -42.29
N GLY A 560 86.81 -19.38 -42.23
CA GLY A 560 87.65 -19.68 -43.38
C GLY A 560 88.40 -18.48 -43.96
N SER A 561 88.65 -17.43 -43.18
CA SER A 561 89.42 -16.23 -43.59
C SER A 561 90.78 -16.18 -42.89
N PHE A 562 91.85 -15.82 -43.63
CA PHE A 562 93.27 -15.92 -43.24
C PHE A 562 93.76 -15.01 -42.09
N ILE A 563 92.89 -14.54 -41.19
CA ILE A 563 93.28 -13.71 -40.05
C ILE A 563 92.58 -14.22 -38.78
N ASN A 564 93.32 -14.99 -37.97
CA ASN A 564 92.92 -15.40 -36.63
C ASN A 564 92.79 -14.16 -35.72
N TYR A 565 91.57 -13.70 -35.46
CA TYR A 565 91.27 -12.80 -34.36
C TYR A 565 90.34 -13.48 -33.35
N TRP A 566 90.66 -13.26 -32.08
CA TRP A 566 89.97 -13.77 -30.89
C TRP A 566 88.70 -12.95 -30.62
N ASP A 567 87.84 -12.79 -31.62
CA ASP A 567 86.64 -11.97 -31.48
C ASP A 567 85.49 -12.78 -30.86
N LEU A 568 84.84 -12.17 -29.87
CA LEU A 568 83.57 -12.63 -29.34
C LEU A 568 82.51 -12.43 -30.41
N GLU A 569 81.84 -13.49 -30.83
CA GLU A 569 80.74 -13.41 -31.77
C GLU A 569 79.44 -13.88 -31.12
N THR A 570 78.41 -13.03 -31.16
CA THR A 570 77.06 -13.40 -30.75
C THR A 570 76.39 -14.14 -31.90
N VAL A 571 76.02 -15.39 -31.68
CA VAL A 571 75.23 -16.21 -32.60
C VAL A 571 73.82 -16.42 -32.05
N GLU A 572 72.82 -16.29 -32.91
CA GLU A 572 71.41 -16.36 -32.52
C GLU A 572 70.77 -17.67 -32.99
N LEU A 573 70.14 -18.38 -32.07
CA LEU A 573 69.32 -19.56 -32.34
C LEU A 573 67.85 -19.15 -32.35
N ASP A 574 67.28 -19.11 -33.53
CA ASP A 574 65.87 -18.84 -33.72
C ASP A 574 65.04 -20.09 -33.52
N THR A 575 64.04 -19.98 -32.67
CA THR A 575 63.15 -21.07 -32.32
C THR A 575 61.71 -20.70 -32.62
N ALA A 576 61.12 -21.38 -33.61
CA ALA A 576 59.69 -21.36 -33.81
C ALA A 576 59.04 -22.21 -32.71
N HIS A 577 58.28 -21.55 -31.84
CA HIS A 577 57.61 -22.14 -30.69
C HIS A 577 56.13 -22.35 -30.99
N ILE A 578 55.61 -23.54 -30.70
CA ILE A 578 54.18 -23.82 -30.67
C ILE A 578 53.85 -24.59 -29.39
N SER A 579 52.77 -24.23 -28.71
CA SER A 579 52.26 -25.01 -27.58
C SER A 579 50.76 -25.12 -27.55
N ILE A 580 50.28 -26.19 -26.92
CA ILE A 580 48.87 -26.39 -26.58
C ILE A 580 48.77 -26.93 -25.16
N GLY A 581 47.76 -26.49 -24.42
CA GLY A 581 47.54 -26.99 -23.09
C GLY A 581 46.18 -26.67 -22.51
N ALA A 582 45.97 -27.15 -21.31
CA ALA A 582 44.72 -27.03 -20.58
C ALA A 582 44.97 -26.92 -19.08
N GLY A 583 43.98 -26.41 -18.36
CA GLY A 583 44.05 -26.32 -16.91
C GLY A 583 42.84 -25.60 -16.33
N PHE A 584 43.10 -24.86 -15.25
CA PHE A 584 42.06 -24.17 -14.49
C PHE A 584 42.32 -22.68 -14.41
N TRP A 585 41.26 -21.90 -14.28
CA TRP A 585 41.34 -20.46 -14.15
C TRP A 585 40.48 -19.96 -12.99
N LYS A 586 40.61 -18.67 -12.67
CA LYS A 586 39.76 -17.98 -11.73
C LYS A 586 39.80 -16.48 -12.01
N SER A 587 38.67 -15.80 -11.84
CA SER A 587 38.62 -14.35 -11.83
C SER A 587 38.38 -13.77 -10.44
N PHE A 588 38.84 -12.54 -10.25
CA PHE A 588 38.67 -11.74 -9.04
C PHE A 588 38.25 -10.32 -9.40
N TYR A 589 37.64 -9.62 -8.44
CA TYR A 589 37.28 -8.20 -8.54
C TYR A 589 36.42 -7.86 -9.78
N SER A 590 35.35 -8.63 -10.01
CA SER A 590 34.46 -8.45 -11.18
C SER A 590 35.24 -8.56 -12.50
N ASP A 591 35.98 -9.66 -12.66
CA ASP A 591 36.79 -9.97 -13.86
C ASP A 591 37.92 -8.98 -14.18
N ARG A 592 38.34 -8.15 -13.21
CA ARG A 592 39.52 -7.28 -13.35
C ARG A 592 40.84 -8.03 -13.27
N VAL A 593 40.88 -9.15 -12.55
CA VAL A 593 42.07 -10.00 -12.46
C VAL A 593 41.67 -11.41 -12.87
N ILE A 594 42.30 -11.93 -13.90
CA ILE A 594 42.08 -13.30 -14.39
C ILE A 594 43.38 -14.05 -14.24
N THR A 595 43.35 -15.15 -13.50
CA THR A 595 44.52 -16.01 -13.30
C THR A 595 44.24 -17.40 -13.83
N SER A 596 45.26 -18.06 -14.38
CA SER A 596 45.15 -19.46 -14.79
C SER A 596 46.41 -20.25 -14.47
N LEU A 597 46.24 -21.56 -14.28
CA LEU A 597 47.30 -22.53 -14.18
C LEU A 597 47.04 -23.60 -15.22
N THR A 598 47.99 -23.81 -16.13
CA THR A 598 47.85 -24.75 -17.24
C THR A 598 49.04 -25.68 -17.34
N ILE A 599 48.81 -26.89 -17.83
CA ILE A 599 49.86 -27.82 -18.26
C ILE A 599 49.84 -27.86 -19.78
N ASN A 600 51.00 -27.67 -20.38
CA ASN A 600 51.14 -27.46 -21.81
C ASN A 600 52.20 -28.41 -22.39
N GLN A 601 51.97 -28.81 -23.63
CA GLN A 601 52.96 -29.49 -24.47
C GLN A 601 53.53 -28.46 -25.43
N ALA A 602 54.84 -28.22 -25.35
CA ALA A 602 55.61 -27.39 -26.27
C ALA A 602 56.21 -28.23 -27.40
N TYR A 603 56.39 -27.57 -28.55
CA TYR A 603 57.15 -28.02 -29.70
C TYR A 603 58.00 -26.85 -30.18
N ASP A 604 59.31 -27.04 -30.17
CA ASP A 604 60.30 -26.05 -30.57
C ASP A 604 61.02 -26.57 -31.81
N PHE A 605 61.06 -25.74 -32.85
CA PHE A 605 61.86 -25.97 -34.05
C PHE A 605 62.92 -24.88 -34.13
N SER A 606 64.18 -25.27 -33.95
CA SER A 606 65.30 -24.34 -33.80
C SER A 606 66.25 -24.40 -35.00
N SER A 607 66.71 -23.24 -35.47
CA SER A 607 67.73 -23.07 -36.52
C SER A 607 68.60 -21.86 -36.22
N TRP A 608 69.86 -21.87 -36.64
CA TRP A 608 70.75 -20.72 -36.45
C TRP A 608 70.45 -19.60 -37.45
N ASP A 609 70.46 -18.35 -37.00
CA ASP A 609 70.41 -17.18 -37.88
C ASP A 609 71.82 -16.85 -38.39
N LEU A 610 72.28 -17.64 -39.35
CA LEU A 610 73.63 -17.53 -39.92
C LEU A 610 73.59 -17.57 -41.45
N ALA A 611 74.35 -16.67 -42.09
CA ALA A 611 74.51 -16.64 -43.54
C ALA A 611 75.49 -17.71 -44.06
N GLU A 612 76.46 -18.11 -43.23
CA GLU A 612 77.53 -19.05 -43.56
C GLU A 612 77.74 -20.01 -42.38
N THR A 613 78.30 -21.20 -42.66
CA THR A 613 78.64 -22.19 -41.63
C THR A 613 79.83 -21.70 -40.81
N ILE A 614 79.72 -21.79 -39.49
CA ILE A 614 80.77 -21.44 -38.53
C ILE A 614 81.39 -22.73 -37.98
N GLU A 615 82.72 -22.79 -37.95
CA GLU A 615 83.48 -23.80 -37.20
C GLU A 615 83.80 -23.25 -35.81
N ILE A 616 83.47 -24.04 -34.78
CA ILE A 616 83.78 -23.79 -33.37
C ILE A 616 84.88 -24.78 -32.98
N ASP A 617 86.07 -24.27 -32.69
CA ASP A 617 87.23 -25.08 -32.30
C ASP A 617 87.30 -25.21 -30.77
N GLY A 618 87.00 -26.40 -30.25
CA GLY A 618 87.00 -26.69 -28.82
C GLY A 618 88.31 -27.35 -28.39
N ASP A 619 89.09 -26.65 -27.55
CA ASP A 619 90.39 -27.04 -26.99
C ASP A 619 91.41 -27.58 -28.02
N PHE A 620 92.58 -26.92 -28.14
CA PHE A 620 93.69 -27.30 -29.03
C PHE A 620 94.26 -28.73 -28.84
N SER A 621 93.69 -29.52 -27.91
CA SER A 621 94.05 -30.91 -27.62
C SER A 621 93.01 -31.94 -28.10
N SER A 622 91.84 -31.53 -28.58
CA SER A 622 90.78 -32.43 -29.05
C SER A 622 90.72 -32.48 -30.58
N ASP A 623 90.59 -33.68 -31.17
CA ASP A 623 90.35 -33.85 -32.61
C ASP A 623 88.89 -33.53 -33.01
N THR A 624 88.08 -32.96 -32.09
CA THR A 624 86.65 -32.73 -32.30
C THR A 624 86.40 -31.30 -32.79
N ARG A 625 85.83 -31.16 -33.98
CA ARG A 625 85.41 -29.88 -34.57
C ARG A 625 83.90 -29.84 -34.65
N THR A 626 83.31 -28.77 -34.13
CA THR A 626 81.86 -28.55 -34.13
C THR A 626 81.50 -27.50 -35.17
N TYR A 627 80.49 -27.78 -35.98
CA TYR A 627 80.01 -26.86 -37.01
C TYR A 627 78.54 -26.50 -36.75
N ILE A 628 78.25 -25.19 -36.81
CA ILE A 628 76.88 -24.67 -36.78
C ILE A 628 76.56 -24.01 -38.12
N SER A 629 75.36 -24.28 -38.65
CA SER A 629 74.92 -23.80 -39.96
C SER A 629 73.47 -23.37 -39.92
N GLY A 630 73.13 -22.29 -40.63
CA GLY A 630 71.74 -21.84 -40.80
C GLY A 630 70.87 -22.81 -41.61
N SER A 631 71.47 -23.78 -42.32
CA SER A 631 70.75 -24.85 -43.01
C SER A 631 70.26 -25.98 -42.09
N ASP A 632 70.83 -26.06 -40.89
CA ASP A 632 70.58 -27.17 -39.96
C ASP A 632 69.43 -26.82 -39.01
N SER A 633 68.67 -27.84 -38.60
CA SER A 633 67.53 -27.64 -37.70
C SER A 633 67.39 -28.75 -36.68
N SER A 634 66.98 -28.41 -35.46
CA SER A 634 66.64 -29.37 -34.41
C SER A 634 65.17 -29.25 -34.01
N ARG A 635 64.64 -30.29 -33.36
CA ARG A 635 63.28 -30.33 -32.82
C ARG A 635 63.28 -30.77 -31.36
N ASN A 636 62.61 -30.01 -30.51
CA ASN A 636 62.39 -30.34 -29.11
C ASN A 636 60.89 -30.41 -28.81
N SER A 637 60.52 -31.29 -27.88
CA SER A 637 59.16 -31.36 -27.35
C SER A 637 59.21 -31.63 -25.86
N TYR A 638 58.55 -30.80 -25.07
CA TYR A 638 58.55 -30.91 -23.61
C TYR A 638 57.24 -30.44 -22.98
N LEU A 639 56.97 -30.92 -21.78
CA LEU A 639 55.85 -30.46 -20.97
C LEU A 639 56.29 -29.28 -20.11
N TYR A 640 55.38 -28.33 -19.89
CA TYR A 640 55.60 -27.23 -18.95
C TYR A 640 54.31 -26.85 -18.22
N ALA A 641 54.46 -26.37 -16.98
CA ALA A 641 53.39 -25.71 -16.25
C ALA A 641 53.47 -24.20 -16.50
N GLU A 642 52.33 -23.56 -16.72
CA GLU A 642 52.25 -22.11 -16.89
C GLU A 642 51.27 -21.52 -15.88
N ALA A 643 51.78 -20.66 -15.01
CA ALA A 643 51.00 -19.82 -14.12
C ALA A 643 50.88 -18.43 -14.73
N ASN A 644 49.65 -18.02 -14.99
CA ASN A 644 49.36 -16.82 -15.74
C ASN A 644 48.47 -15.86 -14.95
N ALA A 645 48.75 -14.57 -15.03
CA ALA A 645 47.89 -13.51 -14.49
C ALA A 645 47.69 -12.40 -15.53
N HIS A 646 46.44 -12.02 -15.74
CA HIS A 646 46.02 -10.90 -16.57
C HIS A 646 45.28 -9.86 -15.73
N PHE A 647 45.74 -8.61 -15.82
CA PHE A 647 45.09 -7.46 -15.22
C PHE A 647 44.33 -6.68 -16.29
N ASN A 648 43.00 -6.73 -16.23
CA ASN A 648 42.08 -6.22 -17.22
C ASN A 648 41.61 -4.78 -16.91
N LEU A 649 41.83 -3.86 -17.85
CA LEU A 649 41.45 -2.44 -17.81
C LEU A 649 40.29 -2.13 -18.78
N GLY A 650 39.30 -3.02 -18.86
CA GLY A 650 38.10 -2.82 -19.70
C GLY A 650 38.22 -3.45 -21.10
N GLY A 651 38.76 -4.66 -21.18
CA GLY A 651 38.96 -5.44 -22.39
C GLY A 651 40.40 -5.49 -22.89
N PHE A 652 41.26 -4.59 -22.41
CA PHE A 652 42.70 -4.58 -22.68
C PHE A 652 43.46 -4.49 -21.35
N GLY A 653 44.67 -5.04 -21.29
CA GLY A 653 45.49 -4.88 -20.09
C GLY A 653 46.83 -5.59 -20.16
N PHE A 654 47.47 -5.71 -19.01
CA PHE A 654 48.79 -6.31 -18.87
C PHE A 654 48.66 -7.81 -18.55
N THR A 655 49.59 -8.61 -19.04
CA THR A 655 49.66 -10.02 -18.74
C THR A 655 51.06 -10.41 -18.33
N ALA A 656 51.15 -11.27 -17.33
CA ALA A 656 52.39 -11.84 -16.83
C ALA A 656 52.22 -13.35 -16.77
N SER A 657 53.24 -14.08 -17.20
CA SER A 657 53.25 -15.53 -17.19
C SER A 657 54.56 -16.06 -16.64
N VAL A 658 54.48 -17.10 -15.82
CA VAL A 658 55.62 -17.86 -15.33
C VAL A 658 55.48 -19.28 -15.86
N ILE A 659 56.43 -19.68 -16.69
CA ILE A 659 56.50 -20.99 -17.33
C ILE A 659 57.59 -21.79 -16.61
N VAL A 660 57.24 -22.99 -16.15
CA VAL A 660 58.14 -23.94 -15.52
C VAL A 660 58.15 -25.22 -16.34
N PRO A 661 59.15 -25.40 -17.22
CA PRO A 661 59.35 -26.64 -17.95
C PRO A 661 59.59 -27.82 -16.99
N ALA A 662 59.06 -29.00 -17.31
CA ALA A 662 59.33 -30.21 -16.54
C ALA A 662 60.79 -30.66 -16.70
N GLU A 663 61.34 -30.47 -17.90
CA GLU A 663 62.71 -30.73 -18.32
C GLU A 663 63.03 -29.72 -19.46
N GLN A 664 64.24 -29.76 -20.03
CA GLN A 664 64.63 -29.06 -21.26
C GLN A 664 65.04 -27.58 -21.16
N MET A 665 64.49 -26.77 -20.24
CA MET A 665 64.86 -25.35 -20.09
C MET A 665 64.68 -24.87 -18.64
N GLU A 666 65.34 -23.77 -18.27
CA GLU A 666 65.07 -23.04 -17.03
C GLU A 666 63.67 -22.39 -17.00
N PRO A 667 63.12 -22.04 -15.82
CA PRO A 667 61.86 -21.30 -15.72
C PRO A 667 61.91 -19.96 -16.47
N ILE A 668 60.85 -19.65 -17.20
CA ILE A 668 60.71 -18.45 -18.03
C ILE A 668 59.68 -17.52 -17.41
N ILE A 669 59.96 -16.21 -17.38
CA ILE A 669 58.98 -15.18 -17.05
C ILE A 669 58.68 -14.39 -18.33
N GLN A 670 57.39 -14.28 -18.68
CA GLN A 670 56.94 -13.52 -19.84
C GLN A 670 56.06 -12.35 -19.42
N LEU A 671 56.29 -11.18 -20.01
CA LEU A 671 55.48 -9.99 -19.82
C LEU A 671 54.95 -9.51 -21.16
N GLY A 672 53.72 -9.01 -21.14
CA GLY A 672 53.04 -8.63 -22.36
C GLY A 672 51.74 -7.88 -22.13
N PHE A 673 51.00 -7.72 -23.22
CA PHE A 673 49.68 -7.11 -23.23
C PHE A 673 48.65 -8.13 -23.71
N ALA A 674 47.42 -8.01 -23.25
CA ALA A 674 46.36 -8.91 -23.68
C ALA A 674 45.04 -8.19 -23.88
N PHE A 675 44.27 -8.70 -24.84
CA PHE A 675 42.87 -8.37 -25.04
C PHE A 675 42.01 -9.49 -24.48
N SER A 676 41.01 -9.15 -23.69
CA SER A 676 40.09 -10.09 -23.06
C SER A 676 38.65 -9.78 -23.46
N PHE A 677 37.93 -10.79 -23.93
CA PHE A 677 36.52 -10.72 -24.30
C PHE A 677 35.75 -11.65 -23.39
N PHE A 678 35.11 -11.10 -22.35
CA PHE A 678 34.36 -11.86 -21.37
C PHE A 678 32.87 -11.50 -21.44
N ASP A 679 32.04 -12.54 -21.35
CA ASP A 679 30.64 -12.42 -20.99
C ASP A 679 30.52 -12.89 -19.54
N SER A 680 30.07 -12.00 -18.66
CA SER A 680 29.82 -12.30 -17.27
C SER A 680 28.50 -11.70 -16.80
N GLY A 681 27.91 -12.38 -15.84
CA GLY A 681 26.59 -12.03 -15.35
C GLY A 681 26.06 -13.09 -14.42
N TYR A 682 24.74 -13.18 -14.36
CA TYR A 682 24.04 -14.15 -13.53
C TYR A 682 23.03 -14.90 -14.37
N ARG A 683 22.91 -16.20 -14.16
CA ARG A 683 21.97 -17.05 -14.89
C ARG A 683 20.51 -16.72 -14.59
N ARG A 684 20.25 -16.12 -13.42
CA ARG A 684 18.91 -15.67 -13.02
C ARG A 684 18.83 -14.14 -12.85
N PRO A 685 17.68 -13.52 -13.18
CA PRO A 685 17.49 -12.09 -13.01
C PRO A 685 17.56 -11.69 -11.53
N ALA A 686 17.96 -10.44 -11.27
CA ALA A 686 18.09 -9.91 -9.91
C ALA A 686 16.73 -9.73 -9.21
N MET A 687 15.68 -9.37 -9.96
CA MET A 687 14.33 -9.14 -9.44
C MET A 687 13.32 -10.04 -10.16
N VAL A 688 12.35 -10.56 -9.41
CA VAL A 688 11.25 -11.39 -9.92
C VAL A 688 9.96 -10.96 -9.24
N ASP A 689 8.90 -10.70 -10.01
CA ASP A 689 7.57 -10.44 -9.46
C ASP A 689 6.90 -11.77 -9.07
N VAL A 690 6.40 -11.85 -7.83
CA VAL A 690 5.69 -13.05 -7.31
C VAL A 690 4.23 -13.11 -7.77
N SER A 691 3.78 -12.13 -8.58
CA SER A 691 2.41 -11.98 -9.08
C SER A 691 2.19 -12.62 -10.46
N ARG A 692 2.78 -13.81 -10.70
CA ARG A 692 2.47 -14.66 -11.86
C ARG A 692 2.23 -16.11 -11.48
#